data_AF-A0A1Q7Z4A8-F1
#
_entry.id   AF-A0A1Q7Z4A8-F1
#
_cell.length_a   1.000
_cell.length_b   1.000
_cell.length_c   1.000
_cell.angle_alpha   90.00
_cell.angle_beta   90.00
_cell.angle_gamma   90.00
#
_symmetry.space_group_name_H-M   'P 1'
#
loop_
_entity.id
_entity.type
_entity.pdbx_description
1 polymer ?
#
loop_
_entity_poly.entity_id
_entity_poly.type
_entity_poly.pdbx_seq_one_letter_code
_entity_poly.pdbx_strand_id
1 'polypeptide(L)'
;MRRILAVVILAVSPLAARADKSDREALRKAVEQLLSQPPLSNAHVALQVESLDDGQVVYSRNPDDLLNPASNTKLVTAAAGLLRLGPEYRFSTDYLTDKPIQRGRIGVLYVKGRGDPSVTTERLDGLVSDLWHRGVRSIGDIVLDDSFFDREEFGPGWEQEPSDKAWAAGVGALSLNHNAVAIYITPADRVGSRALVEVEPEAHDYFVIDNRVTTVRANGRRKLRPRTVSEGERTRIVVEGRIPLHADSMVMSRRVGDPAFYYGQTVRMLLRQRGIRVSGRVKRGAIPQTAVLIQSYDSPELAEIIHDMNKASSNFIAEMVVKTLGAELKGTPGSWPKGLEVAEDLLAELGIPRGTYVLKNGSGLNDTNRFTARQIATLLQAVWKRFPVASEFVSSLGIAARDGTMRLRMEGTDAAGRLRAKTGTLERVTALSGYVQSLGGERYVFSVLVNDWAGKSAPVISSIDRLGGMLAALGAPEAGAREAALAAVVVPQDAQPAELKARIATYAALAAAGDKKNLPFLRSALRSERDPLLRIVLADAVYRSDPDQGGGALLEAMPPSSELFLRLRSVGRELSLPVPAVSSLLDLAVDGSTEALARLFALAPLARGAQRDEQLAAMLADGLVEVGDASPDEMFAALRVAPAHQAQAAIELVAAGVEQTGTDVARYPLAQALHKEISQESAPDAQLESWLATIERRPAPPPEAVAHSAAPAATPGAV
;
A
#
# COMPACT_ATOMS: atom_id res chain seq x y z
N MET A 1 0.32 73.45 24.57
CA MET A 1 0.12 72.75 23.27
C MET A 1 1.32 71.83 23.04
N ARG A 2 1.20 70.53 23.36
CA ARG A 2 2.27 69.53 23.18
C ARG A 2 2.11 68.86 21.82
N ARG A 3 3.15 68.90 20.99
CA ARG A 3 3.25 68.18 19.71
C ARG A 3 3.56 66.72 19.99
N ILE A 4 2.75 65.80 19.46
CA ILE A 4 3.01 64.35 19.45
C ILE A 4 3.59 64.00 18.08
N LEU A 5 4.79 63.44 18.08
CA LEU A 5 5.48 62.92 16.92
C LEU A 5 5.02 61.46 16.71
N ALA A 6 4.34 61.16 15.61
CA ALA A 6 3.99 59.79 15.24
C ALA A 6 5.21 59.11 14.59
N VAL A 7 5.76 58.09 15.26
CA VAL A 7 6.80 57.22 14.71
C VAL A 7 6.11 56.16 13.87
N VAL A 8 6.32 56.21 12.55
CA VAL A 8 5.95 55.12 11.62
C VAL A 8 7.04 54.06 11.71
N ILE A 9 6.73 52.93 12.34
CA ILE A 9 7.58 51.74 12.30
C ILE A 9 7.30 51.03 10.97
N LEU A 10 8.16 51.24 9.98
CA LEU A 10 8.26 50.39 8.80
C LEU A 10 8.76 49.02 9.25
N ALA A 11 7.85 48.05 9.35
CA ALA A 11 8.20 46.64 9.48
C ALA A 11 8.87 46.20 8.16
N VAL A 12 10.19 46.28 8.10
CA VAL A 12 10.99 45.64 7.04
C VAL A 12 10.85 44.14 7.24
N SER A 13 10.06 43.47 6.40
CA SER A 13 10.07 42.01 6.31
C SER A 13 11.51 41.57 6.00
N PRO A 14 12.09 40.58 6.70
CA PRO A 14 13.41 40.08 6.35
C PRO A 14 13.34 39.54 4.92
N LEU A 15 14.19 40.04 4.01
CA LEU A 15 14.44 39.32 2.76
C LEU A 15 14.91 37.91 3.12
N ALA A 16 14.37 36.88 2.45
CA ALA A 16 14.84 35.51 2.59
C ALA A 16 16.38 35.48 2.47
N ALA A 17 17.05 34.98 3.51
CA ALA A 17 18.50 34.88 3.51
C ALA A 17 18.88 33.70 2.63
N ARG A 18 19.37 34.01 1.42
CA ARG A 18 19.85 33.02 0.46
C ARG A 18 20.88 32.11 1.11
N ALA A 19 20.82 30.80 0.86
CA ALA A 19 21.86 29.89 1.30
C ALA A 19 23.20 30.34 0.68
N ASP A 20 24.17 30.70 1.51
CA ASP A 20 25.47 31.14 1.03
C ASP A 20 26.25 29.96 0.40
N LYS A 21 27.41 30.24 -0.20
CA LYS A 21 28.24 29.18 -0.82
C LYS A 21 28.67 28.11 0.20
N SER A 22 28.85 28.46 1.47
CA SER A 22 29.23 27.52 2.52
C SER A 22 28.10 26.56 2.86
N ASP A 23 26.87 27.06 2.87
CA ASP A 23 25.65 26.30 3.13
C ASP A 23 25.41 25.21 2.09
N ARG A 24 25.58 25.58 0.82
CA ARG A 24 25.45 24.65 -0.31
C ARG A 24 26.56 23.58 -0.29
N GLU A 25 27.77 23.95 0.10
CA GLU A 25 28.88 22.99 0.26
C GLU A 25 28.67 22.04 1.44
N ALA A 26 28.15 22.53 2.56
CA ALA A 26 27.79 21.70 3.72
C ALA A 26 26.69 20.69 3.36
N LEU A 27 25.66 21.13 2.63
CA LEU A 27 24.62 20.24 2.10
C LEU A 27 25.21 19.16 1.21
N ARG A 28 26.09 19.54 0.27
CA ARG A 28 26.73 18.60 -0.66
C ARG A 28 27.45 17.50 0.11
N LYS A 29 28.25 17.85 1.11
CA LYS A 29 28.96 16.88 1.96
C LYS A 29 28.01 15.97 2.72
N ALA A 30 26.96 16.53 3.32
CA ALA A 30 25.95 15.77 4.07
C ALA A 30 25.21 14.75 3.19
N VAL A 31 24.81 15.17 1.99
CA VAL A 31 24.12 14.33 1.02
C VAL A 31 25.05 13.22 0.51
N GLU A 32 26.31 13.53 0.17
CA GLU A 32 27.28 12.49 -0.22
C GLU A 32 27.52 11.45 0.89
N GLN A 33 27.66 11.90 2.14
CA GLN A 33 27.83 11.01 3.28
C GLN A 33 26.61 10.10 3.49
N LEU A 34 25.39 10.61 3.29
CA LEU A 34 24.17 9.83 3.36
C LEU A 34 24.12 8.78 2.24
N LEU A 35 24.49 9.18 1.02
CA LEU A 35 24.47 8.31 -0.16
C LEU A 35 25.57 7.24 -0.15
N SER A 36 26.65 7.45 0.61
CA SER A 36 27.73 6.46 0.76
C SER A 36 27.43 5.38 1.81
N GLN A 37 26.28 5.45 2.50
CA GLN A 37 25.89 4.49 3.55
C GLN A 37 24.83 3.50 3.03
N PRO A 38 24.86 2.24 3.46
CA PRO A 38 23.74 1.33 3.26
C PRO A 38 22.45 1.89 3.90
N PRO A 39 21.29 1.71 3.27
CA PRO A 39 21.06 0.92 2.06
C PRO A 39 21.37 1.66 0.74
N LEU A 40 21.59 2.98 0.74
CA LEU A 40 21.72 3.78 -0.48
C LEU A 40 23.00 3.50 -1.27
N SER A 41 24.08 3.11 -0.60
CA SER A 41 25.32 2.70 -1.27
C SER A 41 25.14 1.48 -2.19
N ASN A 42 24.10 0.69 -1.97
CA ASN A 42 23.78 -0.53 -2.70
C ASN A 42 22.55 -0.36 -3.62
N ALA A 43 22.13 0.89 -3.84
CA ALA A 43 20.96 1.24 -4.64
C ALA A 43 21.38 2.10 -5.83
N HIS A 44 20.56 2.11 -6.88
CA HIS A 44 20.71 3.04 -7.98
C HIS A 44 19.97 4.34 -7.64
N VAL A 45 20.70 5.40 -7.30
CA VAL A 45 20.14 6.69 -6.88
C VAL A 45 20.34 7.75 -7.96
N ALA A 46 19.23 8.36 -8.40
CA ALA A 46 19.22 9.58 -9.19
C ALA A 46 18.59 10.72 -8.38
N LEU A 47 19.26 11.87 -8.31
CA LEU A 47 18.90 13.00 -7.47
C LEU A 47 19.15 14.31 -8.21
N GLN A 48 18.16 15.20 -8.20
CA GLN A 48 18.26 16.57 -8.71
C GLN A 48 17.62 17.53 -7.70
N VAL A 49 18.32 18.62 -7.38
CA VAL A 49 17.85 19.70 -6.50
C VAL A 49 18.18 21.04 -7.15
N GLU A 50 17.17 21.90 -7.31
CA GLU A 50 17.31 23.22 -7.92
C GLU A 50 16.62 24.28 -7.06
N SER A 51 17.18 25.49 -7.03
CA SER A 51 16.52 26.64 -6.42
C SER A 51 15.39 27.13 -7.31
N LEU A 52 14.21 27.34 -6.73
CA LEU A 52 13.06 27.95 -7.40
C LEU A 52 13.21 29.48 -7.52
N ASP A 53 14.11 30.09 -6.74
CA ASP A 53 14.28 31.54 -6.73
C ASP A 53 15.22 32.01 -7.86
N ASP A 54 16.25 31.23 -8.21
CA ASP A 54 17.24 31.58 -9.25
C ASP A 54 17.43 30.52 -10.36
N GLY A 55 16.82 29.33 -10.23
CA GLY A 55 16.95 28.22 -11.18
C GLY A 55 18.28 27.47 -11.14
N GLN A 56 19.19 27.77 -10.22
CA GLN A 56 20.49 27.11 -10.13
C GLN A 56 20.36 25.70 -9.56
N VAL A 57 21.14 24.78 -10.14
CA VAL A 57 21.34 23.45 -9.56
C VAL A 57 22.12 23.58 -8.26
N VAL A 58 21.50 23.13 -7.17
CA VAL A 58 22.09 23.12 -5.83
C VAL A 58 22.87 21.83 -5.60
N TYR A 59 22.30 20.70 -6.03
CA TYR A 59 22.92 19.39 -5.96
C TYR A 59 22.37 18.49 -7.07
N SER A 60 23.22 17.62 -7.62
CA SER A 60 22.80 16.60 -8.57
C SER A 60 23.68 15.35 -8.44
N ARG A 61 23.08 14.17 -8.53
CA ARG A 61 23.76 12.88 -8.65
C ARG A 61 23.01 12.02 -9.65
N ASN A 62 23.72 11.53 -10.67
CA ASN A 62 23.14 10.72 -11.74
C ASN A 62 21.81 11.28 -12.28
N PRO A 63 21.69 12.61 -12.51
CA PRO A 63 20.40 13.25 -12.74
C PRO A 63 19.72 12.84 -14.04
N ASP A 64 20.49 12.22 -14.96
CA ASP A 64 20.09 11.81 -16.30
C ASP A 64 19.92 10.28 -16.43
N ASP A 65 20.05 9.53 -15.33
CA ASP A 65 19.80 8.10 -15.32
C ASP A 65 18.30 7.82 -15.41
N LEU A 66 17.92 6.93 -16.33
CA LEU A 66 16.52 6.54 -16.56
C LEU A 66 16.09 5.47 -15.55
N LEU A 67 15.36 5.89 -14.52
CA LEU A 67 14.87 5.03 -13.46
C LEU A 67 13.35 4.91 -13.47
N ASN A 68 12.84 3.86 -12.85
CA ASN A 68 11.40 3.72 -12.62
C ASN A 68 10.92 4.79 -11.61
N PRO A 69 10.03 5.72 -11.98
CA PRO A 69 9.57 6.78 -11.08
C PRO A 69 8.46 6.32 -10.11
N ALA A 70 7.94 5.10 -10.25
CA ALA A 70 6.71 4.65 -9.63
C ALA A 70 5.60 5.72 -9.74
N SER A 71 4.86 5.95 -8.66
CA SER A 71 3.77 6.95 -8.60
C SER A 71 4.19 8.41 -8.81
N ASN A 72 5.48 8.74 -8.96
CA ASN A 72 5.88 10.09 -9.39
C ASN A 72 5.51 10.36 -10.86
N THR A 73 5.19 9.31 -11.64
CA THR A 73 4.50 9.45 -12.94
C THR A 73 3.24 10.31 -12.83
N LYS A 74 2.50 10.22 -11.72
CA LYS A 74 1.26 10.99 -11.51
C LYS A 74 1.50 12.51 -11.50
N LEU A 75 2.73 12.98 -11.30
CA LEU A 75 3.09 14.39 -11.48
C LEU A 75 2.90 14.82 -12.94
N VAL A 76 3.26 13.96 -13.90
CA VAL A 76 3.04 14.19 -15.34
C VAL A 76 1.54 14.21 -15.63
N THR A 77 0.80 13.22 -15.14
CA THR A 77 -0.66 13.12 -15.32
C THR A 77 -1.39 14.31 -14.72
N ALA A 78 -1.00 14.75 -13.51
CA ALA A 78 -1.56 15.93 -12.86
C ALA A 78 -1.28 17.21 -13.65
N ALA A 79 -0.03 17.38 -14.12
CA ALA A 79 0.34 18.53 -14.94
C ALA A 79 -0.43 18.55 -16.26
N ALA A 80 -0.55 17.40 -16.94
CA ALA A 80 -1.31 17.25 -18.18
C ALA A 80 -2.79 17.57 -17.97
N GLY A 81 -3.42 17.01 -16.93
CA GLY A 81 -4.81 17.32 -16.58
C GLY A 81 -5.03 18.82 -16.36
N LEU A 82 -4.29 19.42 -15.43
CA LEU A 82 -4.49 20.82 -15.05
C LEU A 82 -4.14 21.80 -16.18
N LEU A 83 -3.07 21.56 -16.95
CA LEU A 83 -2.65 22.48 -18.01
C LEU A 83 -3.44 22.34 -19.31
N ARG A 84 -4.06 21.18 -19.58
CA ARG A 84 -4.76 20.92 -20.86
C ARG A 84 -6.28 21.01 -20.74
N LEU A 85 -6.86 20.56 -19.63
CA LEU A 85 -8.30 20.64 -19.38
C LEU A 85 -8.68 21.87 -18.54
N GLY A 86 -7.77 22.33 -17.68
CA GLY A 86 -8.01 23.41 -16.73
C GLY A 86 -8.39 22.89 -15.33
N PRO A 87 -8.02 23.59 -14.25
CA PRO A 87 -8.38 23.20 -12.88
C PRO A 87 -9.89 23.14 -12.64
N GLU A 88 -10.67 23.95 -13.35
CA GLU A 88 -12.12 24.06 -13.28
C GLU A 88 -12.88 22.98 -14.07
N TYR A 89 -12.18 22.16 -14.84
CA TYR A 89 -12.80 21.10 -15.64
C TYR A 89 -13.64 20.19 -14.75
N ARG A 90 -14.83 19.81 -15.23
CA ARG A 90 -15.72 18.88 -14.55
C ARG A 90 -16.10 17.76 -15.50
N PHE A 91 -16.08 16.54 -14.97
CA PHE A 91 -16.59 15.37 -15.65
C PHE A 91 -18.11 15.38 -15.52
N SER A 92 -18.83 15.01 -16.59
CA SER A 92 -20.30 14.95 -16.54
C SER A 92 -20.82 13.52 -16.66
N THR A 93 -21.95 13.26 -16.01
CA THR A 93 -22.78 12.07 -16.24
C THR A 93 -24.18 12.50 -16.63
N ASP A 94 -24.60 12.14 -17.85
CA ASP A 94 -25.90 12.53 -18.40
C ASP A 94 -26.94 11.43 -18.16
N TYR A 95 -28.12 11.83 -17.71
CA TYR A 95 -29.28 10.95 -17.52
C TYR A 95 -30.38 11.39 -18.49
N LEU A 96 -30.74 10.49 -19.39
CA LEU A 96 -31.71 10.76 -20.45
C LEU A 96 -32.83 9.74 -20.43
N THR A 97 -33.94 10.07 -21.08
CA THR A 97 -35.10 9.19 -21.20
C THR A 97 -35.48 8.99 -22.65
N ASP A 98 -36.20 7.89 -22.94
CA ASP A 98 -36.75 7.63 -24.27
C ASP A 98 -37.78 8.69 -24.71
N LYS A 99 -38.51 9.25 -23.75
CA LYS A 99 -39.54 10.28 -23.94
C LYS A 99 -39.62 11.19 -22.70
N PRO A 100 -40.23 12.39 -22.78
CA PRO A 100 -40.49 13.21 -21.60
C PRO A 100 -41.29 12.42 -20.54
N ILE A 101 -41.09 12.73 -19.26
CA ILE A 101 -41.76 12.04 -18.15
C ILE A 101 -43.28 12.22 -18.27
N GLN A 102 -44.01 11.12 -18.46
CA GLN A 102 -45.48 11.14 -18.58
C GLN A 102 -46.12 10.30 -17.48
N ARG A 103 -46.94 10.93 -16.63
CA ARG A 103 -47.59 10.29 -15.46
C ARG A 103 -46.60 9.51 -14.58
N GLY A 104 -45.38 10.03 -14.46
CA GLY A 104 -44.26 9.44 -13.72
C GLY A 104 -43.67 8.16 -14.33
N ARG A 105 -43.95 7.85 -15.59
CA ARG A 105 -43.43 6.67 -16.28
C ARG A 105 -42.36 7.05 -17.30
N ILE A 106 -41.27 6.30 -17.30
CA ILE A 106 -40.19 6.31 -18.29
C ILE A 106 -40.06 4.90 -18.87
N GLY A 107 -39.90 4.78 -20.19
CA GLY A 107 -39.66 3.49 -20.83
C GLY A 107 -38.21 3.03 -20.66
N VAL A 108 -37.26 3.92 -20.92
CA VAL A 108 -35.82 3.66 -20.79
C VAL A 108 -35.13 4.82 -20.09
N LEU A 109 -34.37 4.54 -19.04
CA LEU A 109 -33.39 5.46 -18.46
C LEU A 109 -32.03 5.20 -19.12
N TYR A 110 -31.54 6.15 -19.89
CA TYR A 110 -30.20 6.13 -20.44
C TYR A 110 -29.23 6.83 -19.48
N VAL A 111 -28.06 6.27 -19.27
CA VAL A 111 -26.99 6.84 -18.45
C VAL A 111 -25.72 6.92 -19.30
N LYS A 112 -25.25 8.13 -19.56
CA LYS A 112 -24.00 8.38 -20.28
C LYS A 112 -22.90 8.78 -19.30
N GLY A 113 -21.92 7.91 -19.11
CA GLY A 113 -20.74 8.25 -18.32
C GLY A 113 -19.70 8.94 -19.18
N ARG A 114 -19.12 10.04 -18.69
CA ARG A 114 -17.96 10.69 -19.32
C ARG A 114 -16.72 10.64 -18.43
N GLY A 115 -16.57 9.53 -17.71
CA GLY A 115 -15.35 9.23 -16.96
C GLY A 115 -15.22 9.97 -15.63
N ASP A 116 -16.31 10.36 -14.95
CA ASP A 116 -16.23 10.92 -13.60
C ASP A 116 -15.63 9.89 -12.62
N PRO A 117 -14.43 10.12 -12.06
CA PRO A 117 -13.80 9.18 -11.13
C PRO A 117 -14.29 9.36 -9.68
N SER A 118 -15.12 10.37 -9.42
CA SER A 118 -15.52 10.82 -8.06
C SER A 118 -16.95 10.44 -7.69
N VAL A 119 -17.63 9.62 -8.49
CA VAL A 119 -18.99 9.18 -8.18
C VAL A 119 -18.96 8.20 -7.00
N THR A 120 -19.77 8.50 -5.98
CA THR A 120 -19.96 7.66 -4.79
C THR A 120 -21.40 7.18 -4.69
N THR A 121 -21.66 6.13 -3.89
CA THR A 121 -23.03 5.68 -3.60
C THR A 121 -23.90 6.82 -3.07
N GLU A 122 -23.35 7.67 -2.20
CA GLU A 122 -24.05 8.83 -1.63
C GLU A 122 -24.49 9.83 -2.72
N ARG A 123 -23.59 10.16 -3.67
CA ARG A 123 -23.93 11.03 -4.79
C ARG A 123 -25.01 10.41 -5.68
N LEU A 124 -24.99 9.09 -5.88
CA LEU A 124 -26.05 8.37 -6.60
C LEU A 124 -27.39 8.36 -5.86
N ASP A 125 -27.40 8.33 -4.53
CA ASP A 125 -28.64 8.42 -3.77
C ASP A 125 -29.29 9.80 -3.89
N GLY A 126 -28.49 10.86 -3.81
CA GLY A 126 -28.94 12.23 -4.10
C GLY A 126 -29.54 12.35 -5.51
N LEU A 127 -28.89 11.73 -6.49
CA LEU A 127 -29.36 11.65 -7.87
C LEU A 127 -30.71 10.95 -8.02
N VAL A 128 -30.85 9.79 -7.40
CA VAL A 128 -32.10 9.03 -7.39
C VAL A 128 -33.20 9.82 -6.71
N SER A 129 -32.87 10.57 -5.66
CA SER A 129 -33.79 11.50 -5.01
C SER A 129 -34.25 12.61 -5.94
N ASP A 130 -33.38 13.20 -6.76
CA ASP A 130 -33.77 14.21 -7.74
C ASP A 130 -34.67 13.65 -8.85
N LEU A 131 -34.38 12.44 -9.35
CA LEU A 131 -35.27 11.74 -10.29
C LEU A 131 -36.66 11.54 -9.69
N TRP A 132 -36.73 11.15 -8.41
CA TRP A 132 -38.01 11.03 -7.70
C TRP A 132 -38.74 12.37 -7.58
N HIS A 133 -38.06 13.47 -7.22
CA HIS A 133 -38.69 14.79 -7.12
C HIS A 133 -39.11 15.37 -8.49
N ARG A 134 -38.43 14.98 -9.57
CA ARG A 134 -38.84 15.27 -10.96
C ARG A 134 -40.08 14.49 -11.41
N GLY A 135 -40.63 13.65 -10.55
CA GLY A 135 -41.88 12.93 -10.78
C GLY A 135 -41.68 11.52 -11.33
N VAL A 136 -40.45 11.00 -11.44
CA VAL A 136 -40.21 9.61 -11.85
C VAL A 136 -40.75 8.66 -10.79
N ARG A 137 -41.57 7.69 -11.21
CA ARG A 137 -42.19 6.67 -10.36
C ARG A 137 -41.99 5.26 -10.90
N SER A 138 -41.81 5.10 -12.21
CA SER A 138 -41.45 3.81 -12.81
C SER A 138 -40.54 3.95 -14.02
N ILE A 139 -39.57 3.04 -14.12
CA ILE A 139 -38.62 2.90 -15.23
C ILE A 139 -38.75 1.47 -15.79
N GLY A 140 -38.72 1.35 -17.12
CA GLY A 140 -38.54 0.06 -17.80
C GLY A 140 -37.08 -0.38 -17.70
N ASP A 141 -36.33 -0.23 -18.78
CA ASP A 141 -34.91 -0.61 -18.83
C ASP A 141 -33.98 0.52 -18.36
N ILE A 142 -32.78 0.16 -17.90
CA ILE A 142 -31.66 1.07 -17.69
C ILE A 142 -30.59 0.74 -18.74
N VAL A 143 -30.22 1.71 -19.57
CA VAL A 143 -29.23 1.56 -20.63
C VAL A 143 -27.99 2.37 -20.30
N LEU A 144 -26.85 1.69 -20.23
CA LEU A 144 -25.55 2.25 -19.91
C LEU A 144 -24.78 2.53 -21.20
N ASP A 145 -24.44 3.79 -21.43
CA ASP A 145 -23.53 4.23 -22.48
C ASP A 145 -22.17 4.59 -21.87
N ASP A 146 -21.24 3.65 -22.01
CA ASP A 146 -19.84 3.77 -21.59
C ASP A 146 -18.89 4.08 -22.77
N SER A 147 -19.42 4.47 -23.94
CA SER A 147 -18.64 4.67 -25.17
C SER A 147 -17.69 5.87 -25.18
N PHE A 148 -17.70 6.68 -24.11
CA PHE A 148 -16.74 7.78 -23.95
C PHE A 148 -15.31 7.28 -23.85
N PHE A 149 -15.09 6.10 -23.26
CA PHE A 149 -13.81 5.39 -23.26
C PHE A 149 -13.87 4.13 -24.13
N ASP A 150 -12.70 3.61 -24.49
CA ASP A 150 -12.61 2.26 -25.00
C ASP A 150 -12.93 1.24 -23.88
N ARG A 151 -13.03 -0.03 -24.26
CA ARG A 151 -13.39 -1.13 -23.34
C ARG A 151 -12.19 -1.78 -22.67
N GLU A 152 -10.99 -1.22 -22.80
CA GLU A 152 -9.82 -1.75 -22.12
C GLU A 152 -9.84 -1.31 -20.66
N GLU A 153 -10.17 -2.19 -19.72
CA GLU A 153 -10.30 -1.80 -18.31
C GLU A 153 -8.94 -1.68 -17.60
N PHE A 154 -7.92 -2.41 -18.07
CA PHE A 154 -6.60 -2.50 -17.46
C PHE A 154 -5.54 -1.90 -18.38
N GLY A 155 -4.77 -0.96 -17.84
CA GLY A 155 -3.73 -0.26 -18.61
C GLY A 155 -2.44 -1.08 -18.73
N PRO A 156 -1.49 -0.64 -19.57
CA PRO A 156 -0.21 -1.30 -19.74
C PRO A 156 0.52 -1.51 -18.40
N GLY A 157 1.00 -2.73 -18.16
CA GLY A 157 1.73 -3.12 -16.96
C GLY A 157 0.92 -3.90 -15.95
N TRP A 158 -0.42 -3.83 -15.95
CA TRP A 158 -1.26 -4.54 -14.98
C TRP A 158 -1.07 -6.06 -15.04
N GLU A 159 -0.75 -6.60 -16.22
CA GLU A 159 -0.46 -8.02 -16.43
C GLU A 159 0.77 -8.54 -15.68
N GLN A 160 1.67 -7.64 -15.25
CA GLN A 160 2.87 -8.01 -14.49
C GLN A 160 2.53 -8.46 -13.05
N GLU A 161 1.47 -7.90 -12.46
CA GLU A 161 1.00 -8.24 -11.11
C GLU A 161 -0.53 -8.35 -11.09
N PRO A 162 -1.10 -9.53 -11.47
CA PRO A 162 -2.53 -9.75 -11.39
C PRO A 162 -3.03 -9.63 -9.94
N SER A 163 -3.87 -8.65 -9.68
CA SER A 163 -4.35 -8.30 -8.34
C SER A 163 -5.82 -7.94 -8.35
N ASP A 164 -6.52 -8.29 -7.27
CA ASP A 164 -7.90 -7.90 -7.00
C ASP A 164 -8.02 -6.82 -5.91
N LYS A 165 -6.88 -6.30 -5.45
CA LYS A 165 -6.86 -5.18 -4.51
C LYS A 165 -7.47 -3.94 -5.15
N ALA A 166 -8.04 -3.07 -4.32
CA ALA A 166 -8.68 -1.84 -4.79
C ALA A 166 -7.74 -0.92 -5.60
N TRP A 167 -6.43 -0.93 -5.33
CA TRP A 167 -5.45 -0.14 -6.08
C TRP A 167 -5.24 -0.64 -7.52
N ALA A 168 -5.68 -1.86 -7.84
CA ALA A 168 -5.63 -2.48 -9.16
C ALA A 168 -6.98 -2.39 -9.90
N ALA A 169 -7.93 -1.59 -9.43
CA ALA A 169 -9.25 -1.46 -10.03
C ALA A 169 -9.17 -1.01 -11.50
N GLY A 170 -9.99 -1.65 -12.34
CA GLY A 170 -10.11 -1.29 -13.75
C GLY A 170 -10.81 0.06 -13.93
N VAL A 171 -10.53 0.73 -15.04
CA VAL A 171 -11.15 2.02 -15.40
C VAL A 171 -12.33 1.84 -16.35
N GLY A 172 -13.30 2.74 -16.28
CA GLY A 172 -14.46 2.73 -17.17
C GLY A 172 -15.19 4.08 -17.17
N ALA A 173 -15.83 4.42 -18.28
CA ALA A 173 -16.51 5.71 -18.43
C ALA A 173 -17.67 5.91 -17.43
N LEU A 174 -18.27 4.81 -16.97
CA LEU A 174 -19.17 4.74 -15.82
C LEU A 174 -18.43 4.02 -14.68
N SER A 175 -18.03 4.78 -13.67
CA SER A 175 -17.31 4.28 -12.51
C SER A 175 -17.99 4.72 -11.22
N LEU A 176 -17.88 3.90 -10.17
CA LEU A 176 -18.53 4.12 -8.88
C LEU A 176 -17.59 3.67 -7.76
N ASN A 177 -17.46 4.45 -6.68
CA ASN A 177 -16.65 4.11 -5.51
C ASN A 177 -15.21 3.65 -5.89
N HIS A 178 -14.61 4.34 -6.86
CA HIS A 178 -13.30 4.03 -7.45
C HIS A 178 -13.19 2.59 -8.00
N ASN A 179 -14.32 2.03 -8.45
CA ASN A 179 -14.48 0.65 -8.92
C ASN A 179 -14.00 -0.38 -7.89
N ALA A 180 -14.23 -0.08 -6.62
CA ALA A 180 -14.01 -0.97 -5.51
C ALA A 180 -15.28 -1.12 -4.66
N VAL A 181 -15.34 -2.23 -3.94
CA VAL A 181 -16.40 -2.57 -2.99
C VAL A 181 -15.79 -2.86 -1.62
N ALA A 182 -16.45 -2.39 -0.57
CA ALA A 182 -16.11 -2.75 0.80
C ALA A 182 -16.79 -4.06 1.19
N ILE A 183 -16.03 -5.00 1.73
CA ILE A 183 -16.51 -6.31 2.20
C ILE A 183 -16.42 -6.32 3.72
N TYR A 184 -17.57 -6.41 4.38
CA TYR A 184 -17.69 -6.49 5.83
C TYR A 184 -17.75 -7.96 6.25
N ILE A 185 -16.94 -8.34 7.24
CA ILE A 185 -16.82 -9.72 7.73
C ILE A 185 -16.94 -9.69 9.24
N THR A 186 -18.04 -10.24 9.76
CA THR A 186 -18.39 -10.22 11.20
C THR A 186 -18.46 -11.65 11.74
N PRO A 187 -17.80 -11.98 12.87
CA PRO A 187 -17.91 -13.33 13.43
C PRO A 187 -19.36 -13.63 13.83
N ALA A 188 -19.72 -14.91 13.78
CA ALA A 188 -20.99 -15.37 14.34
C ALA A 188 -20.92 -15.50 15.86
N ASP A 189 -22.07 -15.73 16.51
CA ASP A 189 -22.15 -15.86 17.96
C ASP A 189 -21.63 -17.22 18.51
N ARG A 190 -21.26 -18.15 17.63
CA ARG A 190 -20.82 -19.50 18.02
C ARG A 190 -19.67 -20.01 17.16
N VAL A 191 -18.69 -20.64 17.82
CA VAL A 191 -17.58 -21.36 17.16
C VAL A 191 -18.13 -22.42 16.20
N GLY A 192 -17.49 -22.54 15.03
CA GLY A 192 -17.88 -23.44 13.94
C GLY A 192 -18.96 -22.88 13.01
N SER A 193 -19.67 -21.81 13.39
CA SER A 193 -20.70 -21.18 12.54
C SER A 193 -20.06 -20.30 11.46
N ARG A 194 -20.72 -20.16 10.31
CA ARG A 194 -20.30 -19.23 9.25
C ARG A 194 -20.34 -17.79 9.76
N ALA A 195 -19.28 -17.02 9.49
CA ALA A 195 -19.30 -15.58 9.72
C ALA A 195 -20.35 -14.90 8.83
N LEU A 196 -20.80 -13.69 9.17
CA LEU A 196 -21.60 -12.86 8.26
C LEU A 196 -20.65 -12.14 7.29
N VAL A 197 -20.97 -12.18 5.99
CA VAL A 197 -20.22 -11.50 4.93
C VAL A 197 -21.19 -10.62 4.15
N GLU A 198 -20.95 -9.31 4.18
CA GLU A 198 -21.79 -8.29 3.57
C GLU A 198 -20.94 -7.37 2.70
N VAL A 199 -21.58 -6.64 1.79
CA VAL A 199 -20.91 -5.73 0.86
C VAL A 199 -21.64 -4.40 0.81
N GLU A 200 -20.89 -3.30 0.74
CA GLU A 200 -21.46 -1.96 0.62
C GLU A 200 -20.97 -1.30 -0.68
N PRO A 201 -21.89 -0.89 -1.58
CA PRO A 201 -23.35 -0.99 -1.52
C PRO A 201 -23.87 -2.43 -1.76
N GLU A 202 -25.02 -2.75 -1.16
CA GLU A 202 -25.71 -4.05 -1.27
C GLU A 202 -26.42 -4.27 -2.63
N ALA A 203 -25.72 -4.05 -3.74
CA ALA A 203 -26.25 -4.29 -5.07
C ALA A 203 -26.35 -5.80 -5.37
N HIS A 204 -27.32 -6.49 -4.76
CA HIS A 204 -27.50 -7.96 -4.84
C HIS A 204 -27.69 -8.49 -6.27
N ASP A 205 -28.14 -7.64 -7.20
CA ASP A 205 -28.24 -7.98 -8.62
C ASP A 205 -26.87 -8.02 -9.34
N TYR A 206 -25.82 -7.44 -8.74
CA TYR A 206 -24.44 -7.41 -9.24
C TYR A 206 -23.49 -8.35 -8.48
N PHE A 207 -23.62 -8.40 -7.15
CA PHE A 207 -22.72 -9.19 -6.30
C PHE A 207 -23.25 -10.59 -6.01
N VAL A 208 -22.39 -11.60 -6.19
CA VAL A 208 -22.63 -12.97 -5.75
C VAL A 208 -21.66 -13.30 -4.63
N ILE A 209 -22.16 -13.43 -3.40
CA ILE A 209 -21.32 -13.70 -2.22
C ILE A 209 -21.18 -15.21 -2.03
N ASP A 210 -19.94 -15.71 -2.10
CA ASP A 210 -19.53 -17.07 -1.74
C ASP A 210 -18.79 -17.01 -0.40
N ASN A 211 -19.56 -17.14 0.69
CA ASN A 211 -19.06 -17.05 2.04
C ASN A 211 -18.57 -18.41 2.54
N ARG A 212 -17.26 -18.50 2.72
CA ARG A 212 -16.55 -19.68 3.23
C ARG A 212 -15.82 -19.41 4.54
N VAL A 213 -16.15 -18.32 5.24
CA VAL A 213 -15.49 -17.94 6.50
C VAL A 213 -16.14 -18.67 7.67
N THR A 214 -15.33 -19.23 8.57
CA THR A 214 -15.79 -19.85 9.81
C THR A 214 -15.41 -19.03 11.03
N THR A 215 -16.27 -19.04 12.03
CA THR A 215 -15.97 -18.43 13.33
C THR A 215 -15.20 -19.43 14.17
N VAL A 216 -14.02 -19.05 14.67
CA VAL A 216 -13.17 -19.90 15.51
C VAL A 216 -13.17 -19.43 16.96
N ARG A 217 -12.50 -20.17 17.86
CA ARG A 217 -12.34 -19.81 19.27
C ARG A 217 -11.82 -18.36 19.43
N ALA A 218 -12.20 -17.70 20.53
CA ALA A 218 -11.91 -16.28 20.74
C ALA A 218 -10.40 -15.94 20.76
N ASN A 219 -9.56 -16.89 21.19
CA ASN A 219 -8.11 -16.79 21.16
C ASN A 219 -7.48 -17.32 19.86
N GLY A 220 -8.28 -17.71 18.86
CA GLY A 220 -7.80 -18.17 17.56
C GLY A 220 -7.24 -17.01 16.74
N ARG A 221 -6.43 -17.33 15.73
CA ARG A 221 -5.81 -16.35 14.85
C ARG A 221 -6.66 -16.14 13.60
N ARG A 222 -6.93 -14.87 13.30
CA ARG A 222 -7.69 -14.45 12.11
C ARG A 222 -6.90 -14.78 10.85
N LYS A 223 -7.61 -15.22 9.80
CA LYS A 223 -7.10 -15.28 8.43
C LYS A 223 -8.24 -15.03 7.46
N LEU A 224 -8.13 -14.02 6.62
CA LEU A 224 -9.18 -13.69 5.66
C LEU A 224 -8.58 -13.57 4.26
N ARG A 225 -9.13 -14.33 3.32
CA ARG A 225 -8.73 -14.33 1.91
C ARG A 225 -9.91 -13.93 1.02
N PRO A 226 -10.38 -12.67 1.05
CA PRO A 226 -11.38 -12.22 0.09
C PRO A 226 -10.75 -12.07 -1.28
N ARG A 227 -11.43 -12.61 -2.29
CA ARG A 227 -11.11 -12.46 -3.70
C ARG A 227 -12.33 -12.11 -4.54
N THR A 228 -12.10 -11.45 -5.66
CA THR A 228 -13.17 -11.13 -6.63
C THR A 228 -12.94 -11.82 -7.97
N VAL A 229 -13.99 -12.42 -8.50
CA VAL A 229 -14.00 -13.07 -9.82
C VAL A 229 -15.04 -12.37 -10.69
N SER A 230 -14.62 -11.90 -11.87
CA SER A 230 -15.55 -11.31 -12.85
C SER A 230 -16.38 -12.42 -13.50
N GLU A 231 -17.70 -12.28 -13.48
CA GLU A 231 -18.67 -13.21 -14.10
C GLU A 231 -19.57 -12.46 -15.09
N GLY A 232 -18.94 -11.77 -16.05
CA GLY A 232 -19.63 -10.94 -17.03
C GLY A 232 -20.25 -9.71 -16.38
N GLU A 233 -21.58 -9.63 -16.34
CA GLU A 233 -22.31 -8.47 -15.77
C GLU A 233 -22.37 -8.49 -14.23
N ARG A 234 -21.65 -9.41 -13.58
CA ARG A 234 -21.64 -9.62 -12.12
C ARG A 234 -20.22 -9.81 -11.60
N THR A 235 -20.05 -9.58 -10.29
CA THR A 235 -18.83 -9.90 -9.56
C THR A 235 -19.12 -10.94 -8.48
N ARG A 236 -18.45 -12.09 -8.54
CA ARG A 236 -18.45 -13.04 -7.43
C ARG A 236 -17.40 -12.64 -6.40
N ILE A 237 -17.81 -12.51 -5.15
CA ILE A 237 -16.93 -12.25 -4.01
C ILE A 237 -16.80 -13.55 -3.24
N VAL A 238 -15.62 -14.16 -3.27
CA VAL A 238 -15.33 -15.36 -2.48
C VAL A 238 -14.54 -14.94 -1.26
N VAL A 239 -15.03 -15.27 -0.07
CA VAL A 239 -14.33 -14.97 1.18
C VAL A 239 -14.04 -16.26 1.91
N GLU A 240 -12.77 -16.61 2.00
CA GLU A 240 -12.29 -17.83 2.68
C GLU A 240 -11.51 -17.49 3.94
N GLY A 241 -11.47 -18.44 4.88
CA GLY A 241 -10.64 -18.38 6.07
C GLY A 241 -11.45 -18.42 7.36
N ARG A 242 -10.96 -17.74 8.39
CA ARG A 242 -11.46 -17.82 9.76
C ARG A 242 -11.38 -16.49 10.49
N ILE A 243 -12.34 -16.26 11.38
CA ILE A 243 -12.41 -15.06 12.22
C ILE A 243 -12.66 -15.47 13.68
N PRO A 244 -11.94 -14.91 14.67
CA PRO A 244 -12.13 -15.27 16.08
C PRO A 244 -13.48 -14.80 16.60
N LEU A 245 -14.07 -15.59 17.50
CA LEU A 245 -15.25 -15.19 18.27
C LEU A 245 -14.95 -13.88 19.04
N HIS A 246 -15.91 -12.96 19.08
CA HIS A 246 -15.79 -11.63 19.70
C HIS A 246 -14.78 -10.68 19.04
N ALA A 247 -14.19 -11.04 17.88
CA ALA A 247 -13.43 -10.09 17.10
C ALA A 247 -14.34 -8.98 16.54
N ASP A 248 -13.79 -7.77 16.39
CA ASP A 248 -14.48 -6.69 15.69
C ASP A 248 -14.76 -7.08 14.23
N SER A 249 -15.81 -6.50 13.66
CA SER A 249 -16.07 -6.58 12.22
C SER A 249 -14.88 -6.06 11.42
N MET A 250 -14.48 -6.83 10.42
CA MET A 250 -13.38 -6.48 9.52
C MET A 250 -13.94 -5.91 8.22
N VAL A 251 -13.26 -4.89 7.69
CA VAL A 251 -13.61 -4.29 6.39
C VAL A 251 -12.43 -4.43 5.46
N MET A 252 -12.64 -5.06 4.31
CA MET A 252 -11.62 -5.22 3.28
C MET A 252 -12.15 -4.74 1.94
N SER A 253 -11.38 -3.92 1.23
CA SER A 253 -11.78 -3.45 -0.10
C SER A 253 -11.18 -4.32 -1.21
N ARG A 254 -11.98 -4.62 -2.23
CA ARG A 254 -11.55 -5.29 -3.46
C ARG A 254 -12.09 -4.58 -4.67
N ARG A 255 -11.38 -4.67 -5.80
CA ARG A 255 -11.88 -4.15 -7.06
C ARG A 255 -13.11 -4.93 -7.50
N VAL A 256 -13.99 -4.28 -8.24
CA VAL A 256 -15.08 -4.99 -8.91
C VAL A 256 -14.61 -5.60 -10.24
N GLY A 257 -15.45 -6.44 -10.83
CA GLY A 257 -15.33 -6.87 -12.21
C GLY A 257 -15.65 -5.71 -13.14
N ASP A 258 -16.81 -5.76 -13.79
CA ASP A 258 -17.26 -4.76 -14.76
C ASP A 258 -17.74 -3.45 -14.11
N PRO A 259 -17.06 -2.30 -14.31
CA PRO A 259 -17.43 -1.03 -13.68
C PRO A 259 -18.80 -0.47 -14.08
N ALA A 260 -19.18 -0.60 -15.36
CA ALA A 260 -20.42 -0.03 -15.85
C ALA A 260 -21.62 -0.78 -15.25
N PHE A 261 -21.56 -2.11 -15.17
CA PHE A 261 -22.61 -2.89 -14.52
C PHE A 261 -22.66 -2.66 -13.01
N TYR A 262 -21.52 -2.47 -12.34
CA TYR A 262 -21.52 -2.07 -10.93
C TYR A 262 -22.28 -0.76 -10.72
N TYR A 263 -22.02 0.23 -11.57
CA TYR A 263 -22.72 1.50 -11.57
C TYR A 263 -24.24 1.32 -11.78
N GLY A 264 -24.62 0.68 -12.88
CA GLY A 264 -26.02 0.56 -13.28
C GLY A 264 -26.86 -0.27 -12.31
N GLN A 265 -26.30 -1.33 -11.75
CA GLN A 265 -26.99 -2.16 -10.75
C GLN A 265 -27.11 -1.43 -9.41
N THR A 266 -26.13 -0.61 -9.03
CA THR A 266 -26.27 0.27 -7.85
C THR A 266 -27.36 1.33 -8.07
N VAL A 267 -27.41 1.96 -9.24
CA VAL A 267 -28.53 2.88 -9.59
C VAL A 267 -29.88 2.16 -9.49
N ARG A 268 -29.99 0.93 -10.04
CA ARG A 268 -31.21 0.11 -9.95
C ARG A 268 -31.59 -0.19 -8.49
N MET A 269 -30.62 -0.52 -7.65
CA MET A 269 -30.81 -0.76 -6.22
C MET A 269 -31.38 0.50 -5.53
N LEU A 270 -30.71 1.65 -5.68
CA LEU A 270 -31.11 2.91 -5.04
C LEU A 270 -32.49 3.38 -5.54
N LEU A 271 -32.78 3.27 -6.84
CA LEU A 271 -34.10 3.57 -7.41
C LEU A 271 -35.21 2.77 -6.70
N ARG A 272 -34.98 1.47 -6.49
CA ARG A 272 -35.93 0.59 -5.80
C ARG A 272 -36.09 0.95 -4.33
N GLN A 273 -34.99 1.23 -3.63
CA GLN A 273 -35.02 1.68 -2.23
C GLN A 273 -35.79 3.01 -2.07
N ARG A 274 -35.67 3.93 -3.03
CA ARG A 274 -36.43 5.19 -3.06
C ARG A 274 -37.91 5.01 -3.47
N GLY A 275 -38.33 3.78 -3.81
CA GLY A 275 -39.70 3.47 -4.21
C GLY A 275 -40.01 3.72 -5.70
N ILE A 276 -39.00 3.94 -6.55
CA ILE A 276 -39.15 3.96 -8.01
C ILE A 276 -39.16 2.53 -8.53
N ARG A 277 -40.25 2.12 -9.18
CA ARG A 277 -40.39 0.76 -9.72
C ARG A 277 -39.50 0.60 -10.96
N VAL A 278 -38.57 -0.35 -10.92
CA VAL A 278 -37.75 -0.72 -12.09
C VAL A 278 -38.14 -2.13 -12.55
N SER A 279 -38.80 -2.24 -13.70
CA SER A 279 -39.33 -3.50 -14.23
C SER A 279 -38.43 -4.20 -15.25
N GLY A 280 -37.56 -3.45 -15.93
CA GLY A 280 -36.65 -3.96 -16.95
C GLY A 280 -35.27 -4.32 -16.39
N ARG A 281 -34.31 -4.50 -17.31
CA ARG A 281 -32.92 -4.88 -16.99
C ARG A 281 -31.96 -3.71 -17.13
N VAL A 282 -30.83 -3.82 -16.45
CA VAL A 282 -29.64 -3.01 -16.74
C VAL A 282 -28.95 -3.65 -17.93
N LYS A 283 -28.61 -2.87 -18.95
CA LYS A 283 -27.89 -3.35 -20.15
C LYS A 283 -27.01 -2.24 -20.71
N ARG A 284 -25.97 -2.61 -21.46
CA ARG A 284 -25.20 -1.64 -22.24
C ARG A 284 -25.92 -1.28 -23.54
N GLY A 285 -25.74 -0.06 -24.03
CA GLY A 285 -26.27 0.34 -25.34
C GLY A 285 -25.98 1.80 -25.67
N ALA A 286 -26.06 2.12 -26.97
CA ALA A 286 -25.94 3.49 -27.44
C ALA A 286 -27.20 4.30 -27.12
N ILE A 287 -27.01 5.59 -26.88
CA ILE A 287 -28.10 6.53 -26.64
C ILE A 287 -28.62 7.06 -27.97
N PRO A 288 -29.92 6.89 -28.29
CA PRO A 288 -30.50 7.47 -29.50
C PRO A 288 -30.43 9.01 -29.48
N GLN A 289 -30.25 9.63 -30.64
CA GLN A 289 -30.29 11.09 -30.77
C GLN A 289 -31.63 11.72 -30.33
N THR A 290 -32.70 10.92 -30.31
CA THR A 290 -34.03 11.32 -29.85
C THR A 290 -34.20 11.26 -28.33
N ALA A 291 -33.20 10.78 -27.58
CA ALA A 291 -33.27 10.71 -26.13
C ALA A 291 -33.35 12.11 -25.51
N VAL A 292 -34.17 12.24 -24.48
CA VAL A 292 -34.45 13.52 -23.81
C VAL A 292 -33.59 13.61 -22.57
N LEU A 293 -32.66 14.57 -22.52
CA LEU A 293 -31.89 14.86 -21.32
C LEU A 293 -32.83 15.33 -20.20
N ILE A 294 -32.82 14.62 -19.08
CA ILE A 294 -33.61 15.01 -17.90
C ILE A 294 -32.75 15.63 -16.81
N GLN A 295 -31.47 15.24 -16.73
CA GLN A 295 -30.53 15.70 -15.72
C GLN A 295 -29.10 15.41 -16.17
N SER A 296 -28.16 16.30 -15.85
CA SER A 296 -26.72 16.04 -15.92
C SER A 296 -26.12 16.34 -14.54
N TYR A 297 -25.11 15.57 -14.14
CA TYR A 297 -24.36 15.80 -12.90
C TYR A 297 -22.91 16.00 -13.23
N ASP A 298 -22.38 17.09 -12.69
CA ASP A 298 -20.97 17.42 -12.78
C ASP A 298 -20.24 16.90 -11.53
N SER A 299 -19.03 16.41 -11.74
CA SER A 299 -18.05 16.11 -10.70
C SER A 299 -17.66 17.38 -9.93
N PRO A 300 -16.97 17.24 -8.78
CA PRO A 300 -16.08 18.30 -8.29
C PRO A 300 -15.07 18.73 -9.36
N GLU A 301 -14.44 19.87 -9.17
CA GLU A 301 -13.46 20.40 -10.12
C GLU A 301 -12.24 19.48 -10.23
N LEU A 302 -11.60 19.48 -11.40
CA LEU A 302 -10.42 18.66 -11.65
C LEU A 302 -9.31 18.94 -10.64
N ALA A 303 -9.18 20.17 -10.13
CA ALA A 303 -8.25 20.50 -9.05
C ALA A 303 -8.46 19.63 -7.79
N GLU A 304 -9.71 19.41 -7.38
CA GLU A 304 -10.05 18.56 -6.23
C GLU A 304 -9.80 17.07 -6.54
N ILE A 305 -10.13 16.64 -7.75
CA ILE A 305 -9.90 15.26 -8.20
C ILE A 305 -8.38 14.94 -8.26
N ILE A 306 -7.57 15.87 -8.76
CA ILE A 306 -6.11 15.76 -8.78
C ILE A 306 -5.52 15.84 -7.37
N HIS A 307 -6.12 16.63 -6.48
CA HIS A 307 -5.80 16.61 -5.05
C HIS A 307 -5.99 15.20 -4.48
N ASP A 308 -7.16 14.60 -4.64
CA ASP A 308 -7.43 13.25 -4.11
C ASP A 308 -6.54 12.19 -4.75
N MET A 309 -6.28 12.32 -6.06
CA MET A 309 -5.32 11.47 -6.78
C MET A 309 -3.94 11.50 -6.12
N ASN A 310 -3.39 12.69 -5.85
CA ASN A 310 -2.03 12.83 -5.37
C ASN A 310 -1.90 12.50 -3.88
N LYS A 311 -2.88 12.89 -3.05
CA LYS A 311 -2.89 12.61 -1.60
C LYS A 311 -3.05 11.12 -1.31
N ALA A 312 -3.99 10.45 -1.98
CA ALA A 312 -4.21 9.01 -1.82
C ALA A 312 -3.31 8.17 -2.74
N SER A 313 -2.59 8.80 -3.66
CA SER A 313 -1.82 8.13 -4.71
C SER A 313 -2.65 7.18 -5.58
N SER A 314 -3.90 7.56 -5.89
CA SER A 314 -4.87 6.71 -6.58
C SER A 314 -4.44 6.40 -8.02
N ASN A 315 -4.19 5.11 -8.31
CA ASN A 315 -3.92 4.64 -9.67
C ASN A 315 -5.17 4.83 -10.55
N PHE A 316 -6.33 4.46 -10.01
CA PHE A 316 -7.62 4.58 -10.66
C PHE A 316 -7.85 6.00 -11.19
N ILE A 317 -7.72 7.03 -10.36
CA ILE A 317 -7.94 8.42 -10.80
C ILE A 317 -6.92 8.83 -11.88
N ALA A 318 -5.65 8.44 -11.74
CA ALA A 318 -4.63 8.77 -12.72
C ALA A 318 -4.96 8.22 -14.11
N GLU A 319 -5.39 6.95 -14.19
CA GLU A 319 -5.74 6.34 -15.48
C GLU A 319 -7.06 6.90 -16.05
N MET A 320 -8.03 7.25 -15.19
CA MET A 320 -9.26 7.94 -15.61
C MET A 320 -8.96 9.32 -16.23
N VAL A 321 -8.03 10.09 -15.63
CA VAL A 321 -7.57 11.38 -16.17
C VAL A 321 -6.86 11.19 -17.52
N VAL A 322 -5.99 10.17 -17.66
CA VAL A 322 -5.35 9.86 -18.95
C VAL A 322 -6.37 9.59 -20.04
N LYS A 323 -7.33 8.69 -19.82
CA LYS A 323 -8.34 8.40 -20.84
C LYS A 323 -9.22 9.61 -21.17
N THR A 324 -9.49 10.46 -20.17
CA THR A 324 -10.24 11.70 -20.36
C THR A 324 -9.49 12.68 -21.25
N LEU A 325 -8.19 12.88 -21.01
CA LEU A 325 -7.34 13.68 -21.91
C LEU A 325 -7.42 13.15 -23.35
N GLY A 326 -7.39 11.83 -23.52
CA GLY A 326 -7.52 11.20 -24.83
C GLY A 326 -8.89 11.43 -25.48
N ALA A 327 -9.97 11.29 -24.73
CA ALA A 327 -11.33 11.50 -25.24
C ALA A 327 -11.59 12.95 -25.64
N GLU A 328 -11.24 13.90 -24.76
CA GLU A 328 -11.53 15.32 -24.95
C GLU A 328 -10.65 15.95 -26.03
N LEU A 329 -9.37 15.60 -26.09
CA LEU A 329 -8.39 16.31 -26.93
C LEU A 329 -7.97 15.56 -28.19
N LYS A 330 -8.25 14.25 -28.26
CA LYS A 330 -7.97 13.40 -29.44
C LYS A 330 -9.23 12.64 -29.92
N GLY A 331 -10.40 12.93 -29.35
CA GLY A 331 -11.70 12.39 -29.73
C GLY A 331 -12.04 11.04 -29.09
N THR A 332 -13.35 10.78 -28.93
CA THR A 332 -13.87 9.53 -28.36
C THR A 332 -13.71 8.34 -29.32
N PRO A 333 -13.54 7.09 -28.84
CA PRO A 333 -13.33 6.75 -27.43
C PRO A 333 -11.96 7.22 -26.94
N GLY A 334 -11.90 7.66 -25.68
CA GLY A 334 -10.66 7.91 -24.95
C GLY A 334 -9.93 6.60 -24.66
N SER A 335 -8.61 6.62 -24.88
CA SER A 335 -7.74 5.45 -24.75
C SER A 335 -6.40 5.87 -24.14
N TRP A 336 -5.64 4.90 -23.60
CA TRP A 336 -4.29 5.17 -23.12
C TRP A 336 -3.39 5.78 -24.19
N PRO A 337 -3.27 5.23 -25.41
CA PRO A 337 -2.42 5.83 -26.43
C PRO A 337 -2.72 7.31 -26.69
N LYS A 338 -4.00 7.67 -26.82
CA LYS A 338 -4.44 9.05 -27.04
C LYS A 338 -4.14 9.96 -25.84
N GLY A 339 -4.44 9.49 -24.63
CA GLY A 339 -4.22 10.25 -23.40
C GLY A 339 -2.74 10.47 -23.10
N LEU A 340 -1.92 9.44 -23.29
CA LEU A 340 -0.48 9.54 -23.11
C LEU A 340 0.15 10.44 -24.18
N GLU A 341 -0.32 10.40 -25.43
CA GLU A 341 0.14 11.33 -26.48
C GLU A 341 -0.04 12.80 -26.06
N VAL A 342 -1.16 13.15 -25.41
CA VAL A 342 -1.37 14.49 -24.86
C VAL A 342 -0.35 14.85 -23.78
N ALA A 343 -0.04 13.91 -22.88
CA ALA A 343 0.97 14.12 -21.85
C ALA A 343 2.38 14.25 -22.44
N GLU A 344 2.70 13.47 -23.47
CA GLU A 344 3.97 13.56 -24.19
C GLU A 344 4.12 14.86 -24.98
N ASP A 345 3.04 15.34 -25.60
CA ASP A 345 3.01 16.66 -26.26
C ASP A 345 3.34 17.76 -25.24
N LEU A 346 2.74 17.71 -24.04
CA LEU A 346 3.08 18.62 -22.94
C LEU A 346 4.55 18.51 -22.53
N LEU A 347 5.07 17.30 -22.32
CA LEU A 347 6.47 17.11 -21.93
C LEU A 347 7.43 17.71 -22.97
N ALA A 348 7.15 17.52 -24.25
CA ALA A 348 7.94 18.11 -25.34
C ALA A 348 7.92 19.65 -25.32
N GLU A 349 6.75 20.27 -25.10
CA GLU A 349 6.61 21.72 -24.93
C GLU A 349 7.40 22.26 -23.72
N LEU A 350 7.57 21.44 -22.68
CA LEU A 350 8.36 21.77 -21.50
C LEU A 350 9.86 21.50 -21.65
N GLY A 351 10.31 21.10 -22.85
CA GLY A 351 11.72 20.81 -23.12
C GLY A 351 12.18 19.42 -22.71
N ILE A 352 11.25 18.47 -22.54
CA ILE A 352 11.52 17.04 -22.28
C ILE A 352 11.15 16.26 -23.56
N PRO A 353 12.10 16.01 -24.49
CA PRO A 353 11.78 15.46 -25.80
C PRO A 353 11.29 14.01 -25.74
N ARG A 354 10.39 13.62 -26.65
CA ARG A 354 10.00 12.22 -26.87
C ARG A 354 11.23 11.34 -27.11
N GLY A 355 11.18 10.11 -26.60
CA GLY A 355 12.29 9.16 -26.68
C GLY A 355 13.37 9.35 -25.61
N THR A 356 13.30 10.41 -24.79
CA THR A 356 14.20 10.59 -23.64
C THR A 356 13.63 10.02 -22.33
N TYR A 357 12.41 9.50 -22.35
CA TYR A 357 11.71 8.86 -21.24
C TYR A 357 10.84 7.72 -21.78
N VAL A 358 10.30 6.90 -20.88
CA VAL A 358 9.31 5.87 -21.20
C VAL A 358 8.04 6.14 -20.38
N LEU A 359 6.93 6.41 -21.07
CA LEU A 359 5.62 6.62 -20.46
C LEU A 359 4.61 5.64 -21.08
N LYS A 360 4.13 4.69 -20.28
CA LYS A 360 3.24 3.58 -20.68
C LYS A 360 1.91 3.57 -19.95
N ASN A 361 1.82 4.16 -18.77
CA ASN A 361 0.58 4.38 -18.04
C ASN A 361 0.64 5.68 -17.23
N GLY A 362 -0.50 6.20 -16.77
CA GLY A 362 -0.58 7.49 -16.06
C GLY A 362 -0.26 7.40 -14.56
N SER A 363 -0.39 6.21 -13.98
CA SER A 363 -0.23 5.98 -12.55
C SER A 363 1.21 5.69 -12.14
N GLY A 364 2.04 5.17 -13.05
CA GLY A 364 3.35 4.61 -12.72
C GLY A 364 3.27 3.31 -11.94
N LEU A 365 2.19 2.55 -12.12
CA LEU A 365 2.07 1.20 -11.58
C LEU A 365 2.97 0.24 -12.37
N ASN A 366 3.56 -0.71 -11.63
CA ASN A 366 4.42 -1.78 -12.13
C ASN A 366 5.66 -1.28 -12.88
N ASP A 367 6.43 -2.20 -13.46
CA ASP A 367 7.71 -1.86 -14.08
C ASP A 367 7.55 -1.50 -15.55
N THR A 368 7.06 -0.28 -15.81
CA THR A 368 6.71 0.16 -17.17
C THR A 368 7.24 1.54 -17.57
N ASN A 369 7.33 2.47 -16.62
CA ASN A 369 7.72 3.85 -16.88
C ASN A 369 9.21 4.08 -16.54
N ARG A 370 9.85 5.01 -17.25
CA ARG A 370 11.23 5.47 -16.98
C ARG A 370 11.32 6.98 -17.14
N PHE A 371 11.83 7.65 -16.12
CA PHE A 371 12.12 9.09 -16.13
C PHE A 371 13.43 9.37 -15.42
N THR A 372 14.08 10.46 -15.78
CA THR A 372 15.26 10.94 -15.06
C THR A 372 14.84 11.89 -13.93
N ALA A 373 15.69 12.02 -12.90
CA ALA A 373 15.45 12.99 -11.83
C ALA A 373 15.40 14.43 -12.37
N ARG A 374 16.22 14.75 -13.38
CA ARG A 374 16.20 16.04 -14.06
C ARG A 374 14.87 16.32 -14.77
N GLN A 375 14.31 15.34 -15.47
CA GLN A 375 13.04 15.51 -16.18
C GLN A 375 11.89 15.81 -15.21
N ILE A 376 11.82 15.10 -14.08
CA ILE A 376 10.79 15.35 -13.07
C ILE A 376 10.98 16.73 -12.43
N ALA A 377 12.22 17.13 -12.10
CA ALA A 377 12.50 18.47 -11.59
C ALA A 377 12.14 19.57 -12.60
N THR A 378 12.42 19.34 -13.89
CA THR A 378 12.07 20.25 -15.00
C THR A 378 10.56 20.45 -15.10
N LEU A 379 9.79 19.36 -15.05
CA LEU A 379 8.32 19.41 -15.03
C LEU A 379 7.81 20.21 -13.84
N LEU A 380 8.28 19.92 -12.63
CA LEU A 380 7.87 20.62 -11.41
C LEU A 380 8.20 22.11 -11.49
N GLN A 381 9.41 22.47 -11.91
CA GLN A 381 9.80 23.87 -12.08
C GLN A 381 8.94 24.59 -13.13
N ALA A 382 8.60 23.90 -14.23
CA ALA A 382 7.73 24.45 -15.26
C ALA A 382 6.31 24.72 -14.75
N VAL A 383 5.71 23.77 -14.02
CA VAL A 383 4.36 23.94 -13.44
C VAL A 383 4.36 25.03 -12.37
N TRP A 384 5.39 25.11 -11.54
CA TRP A 384 5.54 26.18 -10.54
C TRP A 384 5.49 27.59 -11.16
N LYS A 385 6.07 27.76 -12.35
CA LYS A 385 6.10 29.04 -13.09
C LYS A 385 4.76 29.38 -13.77
N ARG A 386 3.78 28.46 -13.78
CA ARG A 386 2.47 28.66 -14.43
C ARG A 386 1.42 29.12 -13.43
N PHE A 387 1.30 30.43 -13.25
CA PHE A 387 0.39 31.06 -12.29
C PHE A 387 -1.04 30.47 -12.27
N PRO A 388 -1.70 30.17 -13.41
CA PRO A 388 -3.08 29.67 -13.38
C PRO A 388 -3.29 28.28 -12.78
N VAL A 389 -2.23 27.47 -12.58
CA VAL A 389 -2.35 26.09 -12.08
C VAL A 389 -1.38 25.75 -10.95
N ALA A 390 -0.43 26.65 -10.65
CA ALA A 390 0.65 26.37 -9.71
C ALA A 390 0.12 26.10 -8.30
N SER A 391 -0.89 26.86 -7.85
CA SER A 391 -1.52 26.69 -6.53
C SER A 391 -2.19 25.34 -6.38
N GLU A 392 -2.97 24.93 -7.38
CA GLU A 392 -3.75 23.69 -7.40
C GLU A 392 -2.83 22.48 -7.50
N PHE A 393 -1.78 22.58 -8.32
CA PHE A 393 -0.77 21.53 -8.40
C PHE A 393 -0.04 21.36 -7.06
N VAL A 394 0.45 22.45 -6.45
CA VAL A 394 1.19 22.41 -5.18
C VAL A 394 0.28 22.01 -4.00
N SER A 395 -1.00 22.36 -4.02
CA SER A 395 -1.96 21.94 -2.99
C SER A 395 -2.28 20.44 -3.06
N SER A 396 -2.26 19.85 -4.25
CA SER A 396 -2.48 18.41 -4.44
C SER A 396 -1.41 17.51 -3.81
N LEU A 397 -0.18 18.01 -3.64
CA LEU A 397 0.95 17.20 -3.14
C LEU A 397 0.86 16.94 -1.63
N GLY A 398 1.30 15.77 -1.18
CA GLY A 398 1.31 15.40 0.23
C GLY A 398 2.24 16.30 1.06
N ILE A 399 1.78 16.72 2.23
CA ILE A 399 2.50 17.62 3.14
C ILE A 399 3.18 16.78 4.22
N ALA A 400 4.50 16.92 4.35
CA ALA A 400 5.30 16.25 5.36
C ALA A 400 4.71 16.43 6.76
N ALA A 401 4.52 15.32 7.48
CA ALA A 401 3.95 15.22 8.82
C ALA A 401 2.50 15.74 8.97
N ARG A 402 1.75 15.91 7.88
CA ARG A 402 0.38 16.46 7.94
C ARG A 402 -0.66 15.61 7.20
N ASP A 403 -0.44 15.26 5.94
CA ASP A 403 -1.49 14.62 5.14
C ASP A 403 -0.99 13.67 4.05
N GLY A 404 -1.94 12.99 3.40
CA GLY A 404 -1.69 12.02 2.34
C GLY A 404 -0.69 10.93 2.75
N THR A 405 0.08 10.45 1.77
CA THR A 405 1.17 9.49 1.97
C THR A 405 2.37 10.05 2.75
N MET A 406 2.39 11.38 3.01
CA MET A 406 3.44 12.07 3.76
C MET A 406 3.07 12.32 5.23
N ARG A 407 1.82 12.04 5.64
CA ARG A 407 1.30 12.28 7.00
C ARG A 407 2.17 11.69 8.08
N LEU A 408 2.78 10.54 7.79
CA LEU A 408 3.63 9.78 8.71
C LEU A 408 5.10 9.83 8.28
N ARG A 409 5.56 10.90 7.65
CA ARG A 409 6.95 11.07 7.24
C ARG A 409 7.49 12.40 7.72
N MET A 410 8.76 12.41 8.11
CA MET A 410 9.51 13.62 8.50
C MET A 410 8.93 14.43 9.69
N GLU A 411 8.12 13.81 10.55
CA GLU A 411 7.65 14.43 11.79
C GLU A 411 8.83 14.69 12.74
N GLY A 412 8.81 15.84 13.43
CA GLY A 412 9.92 16.26 14.31
C GLY A 412 11.16 16.77 13.56
N THR A 413 11.08 16.98 12.24
CA THR A 413 12.15 17.58 11.44
C THR A 413 11.73 18.94 10.88
N ASP A 414 12.68 19.72 10.37
CA ASP A 414 12.39 21.01 9.72
C ASP A 414 11.53 20.90 8.45
N ALA A 415 11.43 19.71 7.85
CA ALA A 415 10.60 19.48 6.68
C ALA A 415 9.10 19.45 7.02
N ALA A 416 8.72 19.21 8.29
CA ALA A 416 7.33 19.14 8.72
C ALA A 416 6.55 20.40 8.35
N GLY A 417 5.51 20.26 7.52
CA GLY A 417 4.72 21.39 7.00
C GLY A 417 5.40 22.26 5.93
N ARG A 418 6.71 22.12 5.70
CA ARG A 418 7.48 22.90 4.71
C ARG A 418 7.79 22.14 3.42
N LEU A 419 7.79 20.81 3.47
CA LEU A 419 7.98 19.93 2.33
C LEU A 419 6.64 19.43 1.81
N ARG A 420 6.43 19.58 0.49
CA ARG A 420 5.27 19.09 -0.25
C ARG A 420 5.73 18.21 -1.40
N ALA A 421 5.35 16.94 -1.41
CA ALA A 421 5.89 15.99 -2.39
C ALA A 421 4.90 14.87 -2.76
N LYS A 422 5.13 14.30 -3.94
CA LYS A 422 4.55 13.02 -4.33
C LYS A 422 5.51 11.89 -3.99
N THR A 423 4.97 10.85 -3.37
CA THR A 423 5.66 9.60 -3.07
C THR A 423 5.43 8.56 -4.18
N GLY A 424 6.39 7.67 -4.35
CA GLY A 424 6.24 6.42 -5.10
C GLY A 424 6.93 5.27 -4.39
N THR A 425 6.27 4.11 -4.35
CA THR A 425 6.83 2.86 -3.81
C THR A 425 6.28 1.70 -4.61
N LEU A 426 7.18 0.87 -5.16
CA LEU A 426 6.91 -0.46 -5.70
C LEU A 426 7.95 -1.42 -5.10
N GLU A 427 7.97 -2.67 -5.55
CA GLU A 427 9.07 -3.57 -5.25
C GLU A 427 10.40 -2.99 -5.76
N ARG A 428 11.38 -2.82 -4.86
CA ARG A 428 12.73 -2.29 -5.16
C ARG A 428 12.76 -0.94 -5.91
N VAL A 429 11.67 -0.18 -5.86
CA VAL A 429 11.58 1.19 -6.39
C VAL A 429 10.97 2.10 -5.33
N THR A 430 11.61 3.23 -5.05
CA THR A 430 11.01 4.30 -4.27
C THR A 430 11.41 5.67 -4.79
N ALA A 431 10.48 6.61 -4.73
CA ALA A 431 10.65 7.95 -5.26
C ALA A 431 10.01 9.00 -4.35
N LEU A 432 10.61 10.19 -4.32
CA LEU A 432 10.06 11.37 -3.66
C LEU A 432 10.46 12.62 -4.46
N SER A 433 9.47 13.34 -4.99
CA SER A 433 9.71 14.55 -5.78
C SER A 433 8.69 15.61 -5.43
N GLY A 434 9.12 16.87 -5.38
CA GLY A 434 8.26 17.99 -5.00
C GLY A 434 9.04 19.25 -4.66
N TYR A 435 8.51 20.00 -3.68
CA TYR A 435 9.02 21.30 -3.25
C TYR A 435 9.31 21.31 -1.76
N VAL A 436 10.28 22.13 -1.36
CA VAL A 436 10.58 22.37 0.06
C VAL A 436 11.00 23.81 0.26
N GLN A 437 10.44 24.45 1.29
CA GLN A 437 10.94 25.73 1.79
C GLN A 437 11.92 25.48 2.92
N SER A 438 13.11 26.05 2.84
CA SER A 438 14.12 25.93 3.89
C SER A 438 13.91 26.93 5.03
N LEU A 439 14.63 26.74 6.14
CA LEU A 439 14.65 27.69 7.26
C LEU A 439 15.16 29.09 6.86
N GLY A 440 16.08 29.17 5.90
CA GLY A 440 16.54 30.44 5.32
C GLY A 440 15.50 31.13 4.43
N GLY A 441 14.41 30.44 4.10
CA GLY A 441 13.30 30.95 3.29
C GLY A 441 13.42 30.68 1.78
N GLU A 442 14.57 30.21 1.31
CA GLU A 442 14.78 29.78 -0.09
C GLU A 442 13.91 28.54 -0.38
N ARG A 443 13.34 28.49 -1.58
CA ARG A 443 12.50 27.38 -2.03
C ARG A 443 13.26 26.53 -3.03
N TYR A 444 13.15 25.21 -2.86
CA TYR A 444 13.79 24.25 -3.75
C TYR A 444 12.75 23.35 -4.39
N VAL A 445 13.01 22.98 -5.65
CA VAL A 445 12.41 21.82 -6.29
C VAL A 445 13.41 20.66 -6.20
N PHE A 446 12.91 19.46 -5.94
CA PHE A 446 13.76 18.28 -5.88
C PHE A 446 13.08 17.05 -6.47
N SER A 447 13.90 16.12 -6.93
CA SER A 447 13.47 14.78 -7.33
C SER A 447 14.50 13.75 -6.90
N VAL A 448 14.05 12.74 -6.15
CA VAL A 448 14.86 11.59 -5.73
C VAL A 448 14.21 10.33 -6.26
N LEU A 449 14.94 9.56 -7.07
CA LEU A 449 14.55 8.25 -7.57
C LEU A 449 15.57 7.24 -7.06
N VAL A 450 15.10 6.16 -6.43
CA VAL A 450 15.96 5.11 -5.89
C VAL A 450 15.43 3.75 -6.33
N ASN A 451 16.27 3.03 -7.06
CA ASN A 451 15.96 1.71 -7.61
C ASN A 451 16.95 0.64 -7.09
N ASP A 452 16.60 -0.62 -7.30
CA ASP A 452 17.51 -1.77 -7.33
C ASP A 452 18.27 -2.09 -6.03
N TRP A 453 17.78 -1.67 -4.87
CA TRP A 453 18.37 -2.08 -3.58
C TRP A 453 17.97 -3.51 -3.19
N ALA A 454 18.76 -4.14 -2.31
CA ALA A 454 18.40 -5.41 -1.69
C ALA A 454 17.72 -5.20 -0.33
N GLY A 455 16.70 -6.00 -0.02
CA GLY A 455 15.99 -5.95 1.26
C GLY A 455 14.80 -4.96 1.27
N LYS A 456 14.46 -4.46 2.46
CA LYS A 456 13.20 -3.71 2.69
C LYS A 456 13.29 -2.25 2.23
N SER A 457 12.15 -1.70 1.81
CA SER A 457 12.03 -0.30 1.37
C SER A 457 12.15 0.71 2.52
N ALA A 458 11.77 0.35 3.74
CA ALA A 458 11.66 1.28 4.86
C ALA A 458 13.00 1.98 5.23
N PRO A 459 14.16 1.29 5.31
CA PRO A 459 15.45 1.96 5.49
C PRO A 459 15.82 2.93 4.35
N VAL A 460 15.45 2.61 3.11
CA VAL A 460 15.66 3.49 1.95
C VAL A 460 14.77 4.73 2.05
N ILE A 461 13.49 4.53 2.34
CA ILE A 461 12.51 5.60 2.58
C ILE A 461 12.97 6.52 3.72
N SER A 462 13.49 5.95 4.82
CA SER A 462 14.06 6.73 5.93
C SER A 462 15.25 7.58 5.49
N SER A 463 16.09 7.05 4.60
CA SER A 463 17.22 7.81 4.06
C SER A 463 16.75 8.96 3.16
N ILE A 464 15.74 8.74 2.32
CA ILE A 464 15.09 9.80 1.54
C ILE A 464 14.44 10.85 2.47
N ASP A 465 13.85 10.43 3.59
CA ASP A 465 13.29 11.34 4.59
C ASP A 465 14.35 12.25 5.21
N ARG A 466 15.54 11.70 5.51
CA ARG A 466 16.69 12.49 5.99
C ARG A 466 17.13 13.52 4.97
N LEU A 467 17.16 13.17 3.68
CA LEU A 467 17.46 14.12 2.60
C LEU A 467 16.45 15.27 2.59
N GLY A 468 15.15 14.99 2.71
CA GLY A 468 14.13 16.04 2.81
C GLY A 468 14.33 16.95 4.03
N GLY A 469 14.70 16.38 5.18
CA GLY A 469 15.08 17.13 6.38
C GLY A 469 16.31 18.03 6.16
N MET A 470 17.35 17.50 5.51
CA MET A 470 18.56 18.27 5.17
C MET A 470 18.25 19.47 4.27
N LEU A 471 17.39 19.30 3.25
CA LEU A 471 16.98 20.40 2.38
C LEU A 471 16.18 21.47 3.13
N ALA A 472 15.30 21.05 4.05
CA ALA A 472 14.51 21.99 4.86
C ALA A 472 15.36 22.77 5.87
N ALA A 473 16.46 22.20 6.37
CA ALA A 473 17.33 22.83 7.36
C ALA A 473 18.29 23.90 6.79
N LEU A 474 18.32 24.12 5.47
CA LEU A 474 19.20 25.13 4.85
C LEU A 474 18.88 26.56 5.32
N GLY A 475 19.94 27.35 5.53
CA GLY A 475 19.86 28.76 5.92
C GLY A 475 19.51 29.01 7.40
N ALA A 476 19.65 28.01 8.26
CA ALA A 476 19.45 28.16 9.71
C ALA A 476 20.49 29.15 10.33
N PRO A 477 20.07 30.09 11.19
CA PRO A 477 20.99 30.97 11.91
C PRO A 477 21.88 30.16 12.86
N GLU A 478 23.19 30.46 12.86
CA GLU A 478 24.27 29.83 13.65
C GLU A 478 24.96 28.60 13.02
N ALA A 479 26.13 28.86 12.44
CA ALA A 479 27.07 27.85 11.94
C ALA A 479 27.60 26.87 13.02
N GLY A 480 27.29 27.06 14.31
CA GLY A 480 27.56 26.08 15.38
C GLY A 480 26.47 25.01 15.58
N ALA A 481 25.22 25.30 15.17
CA ALA A 481 24.09 24.35 15.24
C ALA A 481 24.02 23.43 14.01
N ARG A 482 24.58 23.87 12.88
CA ARG A 482 24.76 23.04 11.66
C ARG A 482 25.69 21.86 11.86
N GLU A 483 26.77 22.03 12.63
CA GLU A 483 27.62 20.92 13.06
C GLU A 483 26.85 19.97 13.99
N ALA A 484 25.96 20.45 14.87
CA ALA A 484 25.12 19.59 15.72
C ALA A 484 23.95 18.90 14.97
N ALA A 485 23.39 19.52 13.92
CA ALA A 485 22.27 19.00 13.12
C ALA A 485 22.73 18.04 12.01
N LEU A 486 23.93 18.24 11.44
CA LEU A 486 24.59 17.28 10.56
C LEU A 486 25.28 16.15 11.35
N ALA A 487 25.72 16.41 12.60
CA ALA A 487 26.31 15.40 13.50
C ALA A 487 25.32 14.69 14.44
N ALA A 488 24.00 14.95 14.39
CA ALA A 488 22.99 14.09 15.03
C ALA A 488 22.81 12.73 14.31
N VAL A 489 23.87 12.26 13.67
CA VAL A 489 24.41 10.90 13.78
C VAL A 489 24.59 10.55 15.28
N VAL A 490 23.50 10.42 16.02
CA VAL A 490 23.54 9.83 17.37
C VAL A 490 23.89 8.34 17.20
N VAL A 491 25.17 8.01 17.39
CA VAL A 491 25.55 6.70 17.90
C VAL A 491 24.59 6.40 19.06
N PRO A 492 23.88 5.25 19.09
CA PRO A 492 22.94 4.99 20.17
C PRO A 492 23.66 5.20 21.50
N GLN A 493 23.21 6.18 22.29
CA GLN A 493 23.45 6.07 23.71
C GLN A 493 22.54 4.93 24.14
N ASP A 494 23.14 3.79 24.49
CA ASP A 494 22.40 2.71 25.14
C ASP A 494 21.60 3.35 26.28
N ALA A 495 20.28 3.21 26.24
CA ALA A 495 19.43 3.71 27.30
C ALA A 495 19.94 3.13 28.62
N GLN A 496 20.03 3.95 29.66
CA GLN A 496 20.39 3.49 31.00
C GLN A 496 19.51 2.27 31.34
N PRO A 497 20.04 1.18 31.94
CA PRO A 497 19.30 -0.08 32.06
C PRO A 497 17.92 0.04 32.72
N ALA A 498 17.74 1.00 33.64
CA ALA A 498 16.45 1.30 34.26
C ALA A 498 15.46 1.99 33.30
N GLU A 499 15.94 2.94 32.50
CA GLU A 499 15.14 3.65 31.49
C GLU A 499 14.69 2.69 30.38
N LEU A 500 15.60 1.84 29.90
CA LEU A 500 15.30 0.82 28.90
C LEU A 500 14.15 -0.09 29.36
N LYS A 501 14.23 -0.60 30.59
CA LYS A 501 13.19 -1.44 31.20
C LYS A 501 11.84 -0.72 31.31
N ALA A 502 11.84 0.53 31.78
CA ALA A 502 10.61 1.32 31.90
C ALA A 502 9.93 1.55 30.54
N ARG A 503 10.73 1.85 29.50
CA ARG A 503 10.22 2.06 28.13
C ARG A 503 9.72 0.75 27.51
N ILE A 504 10.42 -0.36 27.69
CA ILE A 504 9.96 -1.70 27.26
C ILE A 504 8.61 -2.02 27.92
N ALA A 505 8.46 -1.84 29.23
CA ALA A 505 7.20 -2.07 29.93
C ALA A 505 6.06 -1.20 29.38
N THR A 506 6.34 0.08 29.12
CA THR A 506 5.38 1.03 28.57
C THR A 506 4.91 0.60 27.17
N TYR A 507 5.83 0.32 26.25
CA TYR A 507 5.48 -0.09 24.90
C TYR A 507 4.81 -1.47 24.85
N ALA A 508 5.19 -2.40 25.73
CA ALA A 508 4.52 -3.69 25.85
C ALA A 508 3.08 -3.54 26.35
N ALA A 509 2.81 -2.60 27.28
CA ALA A 509 1.46 -2.29 27.72
C ALA A 509 0.61 -1.67 26.59
N LEU A 510 1.20 -0.77 25.78
CA LEU A 510 0.54 -0.22 24.60
C LEU A 510 0.26 -1.31 23.55
N ALA A 511 1.20 -2.24 23.34
CA ALA A 511 0.98 -3.39 22.46
C ALA A 511 -0.14 -4.30 22.97
N ALA A 512 -0.22 -4.54 24.28
CA ALA A 512 -1.30 -5.31 24.87
C ALA A 512 -2.67 -4.65 24.72
N ALA A 513 -2.73 -3.31 24.77
CA ALA A 513 -3.95 -2.54 24.57
C ALA A 513 -4.42 -2.54 23.11
N GLY A 514 -3.49 -2.49 22.14
CA GLY A 514 -3.82 -2.52 20.70
C GLY A 514 -4.70 -1.36 20.22
N ASP A 515 -4.70 -0.23 20.92
CA ASP A 515 -5.59 0.91 20.60
C ASP A 515 -5.05 1.72 19.42
N LYS A 516 -5.84 1.80 18.34
CA LYS A 516 -5.59 2.63 17.15
C LYS A 516 -5.29 4.09 17.48
N LYS A 517 -5.80 4.63 18.58
CA LYS A 517 -5.53 6.02 19.01
C LYS A 517 -4.06 6.27 19.31
N ASN A 518 -3.31 5.24 19.69
CA ASN A 518 -1.87 5.34 19.98
C ASN A 518 -1.00 5.29 18.72
N LEU A 519 -1.56 4.96 17.54
CA LEU A 519 -0.78 4.77 16.31
C LEU A 519 0.09 5.96 15.91
N PRO A 520 -0.39 7.23 15.95
CA PRO A 520 0.46 8.37 15.60
C PRO A 520 1.71 8.44 16.47
N PHE A 521 1.54 8.27 17.78
CA PHE A 521 2.63 8.24 18.75
C PHE A 521 3.57 7.05 18.51
N LEU A 522 3.04 5.83 18.41
CA LEU A 522 3.83 4.60 18.24
C LEU A 522 4.66 4.63 16.95
N ARG A 523 4.08 5.10 15.84
CA ARG A 523 4.79 5.26 14.56
C ARG A 523 5.88 6.32 14.66
N SER A 524 5.60 7.44 15.34
CA SER A 524 6.59 8.49 15.56
C SER A 524 7.77 7.99 16.41
N ALA A 525 7.47 7.33 17.54
CA ALA A 525 8.46 6.72 18.42
C ALA A 525 9.32 5.69 17.66
N LEU A 526 8.71 4.78 16.89
CA LEU A 526 9.43 3.77 16.12
C LEU A 526 10.36 4.36 15.05
N ARG A 527 9.99 5.47 14.41
CA ARG A 527 10.85 6.16 13.44
C ARG A 527 12.09 6.77 14.10
N SER A 528 11.93 7.33 15.29
CA SER A 528 13.03 7.97 16.03
C SER A 528 13.90 6.97 16.81
N GLU A 529 13.35 5.81 17.17
CA GLU A 529 14.01 4.82 18.02
C GLU A 529 15.18 4.13 17.31
N ARG A 530 16.31 4.02 18.00
CA ARG A 530 17.54 3.38 17.51
C ARG A 530 17.92 2.13 18.31
N ASP A 531 17.45 2.00 19.56
CA ASP A 531 17.71 0.80 20.35
C ASP A 531 16.96 -0.40 19.77
N PRO A 532 17.65 -1.51 19.43
CA PRO A 532 17.03 -2.63 18.75
C PRO A 532 15.95 -3.34 19.58
N LEU A 533 16.05 -3.36 20.91
CA LEU A 533 15.03 -3.98 21.77
C LEU A 533 13.77 -3.12 21.82
N LEU A 534 13.92 -1.80 21.97
CA LEU A 534 12.79 -0.87 21.94
C LEU A 534 12.09 -0.86 20.58
N ARG A 535 12.86 -0.94 19.48
CA ARG A 535 12.29 -1.07 18.13
C ARG A 535 11.40 -2.30 17.99
N ILE A 536 11.80 -3.45 18.54
CA ILE A 536 10.98 -4.68 18.48
C ILE A 536 9.64 -4.45 19.20
N VAL A 537 9.67 -3.94 20.44
CA VAL A 537 8.44 -3.75 21.24
C VAL A 537 7.56 -2.64 20.66
N LEU A 538 8.14 -1.56 20.11
CA LEU A 538 7.41 -0.52 19.40
C LEU A 538 6.79 -1.05 18.11
N ALA A 539 7.53 -1.83 17.32
CA ALA A 539 7.01 -2.43 16.09
C ALA A 539 5.89 -3.43 16.38
N ASP A 540 6.00 -4.19 17.47
CA ASP A 540 4.95 -5.05 17.98
C ASP A 540 3.71 -4.21 18.38
N ALA A 541 3.90 -3.11 19.11
CA ALA A 541 2.81 -2.20 19.47
C ALA A 541 2.12 -1.57 18.25
N VAL A 542 2.91 -1.16 17.24
CA VAL A 542 2.39 -0.65 15.96
C VAL A 542 1.57 -1.72 15.26
N TYR A 543 2.07 -2.96 15.17
CA TYR A 543 1.33 -4.07 14.57
C TYR A 543 0.04 -4.37 15.32
N ARG A 544 0.06 -4.49 16.64
CA ARG A 544 -1.15 -4.83 17.41
C ARG A 544 -2.19 -3.71 17.39
N SER A 545 -1.76 -2.47 17.17
CA SER A 545 -2.66 -1.32 16.98
C SER A 545 -3.14 -1.16 15.54
N ASP A 546 -2.42 -1.69 14.54
CA ASP A 546 -2.79 -1.66 13.11
C ASP A 546 -2.27 -2.92 12.38
N PRO A 547 -2.95 -4.08 12.53
CA PRO A 547 -2.47 -5.34 11.96
C PRO A 547 -2.34 -5.31 10.43
N ASP A 548 -3.15 -4.48 9.76
CA ASP A 548 -3.19 -4.39 8.30
C ASP A 548 -1.95 -3.70 7.70
N GLN A 549 -1.29 -2.82 8.46
CA GLN A 549 -0.15 -2.03 7.97
C GLN A 549 1.12 -2.16 8.82
N GLY A 550 1.03 -2.68 10.04
CA GLY A 550 2.16 -2.73 10.97
C GLY A 550 3.09 -3.93 10.77
N GLY A 551 2.70 -4.93 9.97
CA GLY A 551 3.45 -6.19 9.84
C GLY A 551 4.87 -6.02 9.32
N GLY A 552 5.04 -5.13 8.33
CA GLY A 552 6.36 -4.85 7.74
C GLY A 552 7.35 -4.28 8.77
N ALA A 553 6.90 -3.39 9.65
CA ALA A 553 7.73 -2.79 10.68
C ALA A 553 8.22 -3.83 11.70
N LEU A 554 7.35 -4.78 12.06
CA LEU A 554 7.71 -5.87 12.98
C LEU A 554 8.76 -6.81 12.36
N LEU A 555 8.54 -7.22 11.11
CA LEU A 555 9.50 -8.06 10.38
C LEU A 555 10.85 -7.35 10.19
N GLU A 556 10.86 -6.03 10.00
CA GLU A 556 12.08 -5.24 9.92
C GLU A 556 12.82 -5.16 11.27
N ALA A 557 12.08 -4.95 12.37
CA ALA A 557 12.68 -4.81 13.69
C ALA A 557 13.24 -6.11 14.25
N MET A 558 12.66 -7.26 13.88
CA MET A 558 13.04 -8.56 14.41
C MET A 558 13.80 -9.38 13.35
N PRO A 559 15.13 -9.54 13.44
CA PRO A 559 15.88 -10.37 12.48
C PRO A 559 15.56 -11.86 12.66
N PRO A 560 15.83 -12.72 11.66
CA PRO A 560 15.76 -14.18 11.78
C PRO A 560 16.98 -14.73 12.57
N SER A 561 17.22 -14.17 13.76
CA SER A 561 18.28 -14.56 14.70
C SER A 561 17.71 -14.53 16.12
N SER A 562 18.17 -15.46 16.96
CA SER A 562 17.72 -15.60 18.34
C SER A 562 18.37 -14.61 19.31
N GLU A 563 19.44 -13.92 18.93
CA GLU A 563 20.26 -13.10 19.85
C GLU A 563 19.49 -11.92 20.45
N LEU A 564 18.87 -11.09 19.61
CA LEU A 564 18.06 -9.95 20.08
C LEU A 564 16.84 -10.41 20.88
N PHE A 565 16.24 -11.54 20.47
CA PHE A 565 15.13 -12.13 21.19
C PHE A 565 15.55 -12.56 22.60
N LEU A 566 16.70 -13.23 22.77
CA LEU A 566 17.21 -13.64 24.08
C LEU A 566 17.43 -12.44 25.01
N ARG A 567 18.02 -11.36 24.49
CA ARG A 567 18.20 -10.11 25.23
C ARG A 567 16.85 -9.50 25.65
N LEU A 568 15.91 -9.39 24.70
CA LEU A 568 14.56 -8.88 24.99
C LEU A 568 13.83 -9.76 26.01
N ARG A 569 13.98 -11.08 25.89
CA ARG A 569 13.32 -12.04 26.76
C ARG A 569 13.86 -12.02 28.17
N SER A 570 15.18 -11.84 28.34
CA SER A 570 15.78 -11.64 29.67
C SER A 570 15.13 -10.45 30.38
N VAL A 571 15.03 -9.30 29.70
CA VAL A 571 14.38 -8.10 30.25
C VAL A 571 12.89 -8.35 30.51
N GLY A 572 12.20 -9.03 29.59
CA GLY A 572 10.79 -9.38 29.74
C GLY A 572 10.50 -10.27 30.94
N ARG A 573 11.40 -11.20 31.31
CA ARG A 573 11.24 -12.05 32.50
C ARG A 573 11.32 -11.22 33.79
N GLU A 574 12.28 -10.30 33.87
CA GLU A 574 12.40 -9.40 35.02
C GLU A 574 11.16 -8.50 35.20
N LEU A 575 10.53 -8.12 34.08
CA LEU A 575 9.33 -7.30 34.05
C LEU A 575 8.02 -8.10 34.06
N SER A 576 8.09 -9.43 34.14
CA SER A 576 6.93 -10.34 34.04
C SER A 576 6.05 -10.10 32.79
N LEU A 577 6.68 -9.75 31.66
CA LEU A 577 5.99 -9.51 30.39
C LEU A 577 5.72 -10.83 29.63
N PRO A 578 4.62 -10.90 28.85
CA PRO A 578 4.44 -11.94 27.84
C PRO A 578 5.61 -12.00 26.87
N VAL A 579 5.76 -13.10 26.13
CA VAL A 579 6.81 -13.24 25.11
C VAL A 579 6.57 -12.21 23.98
N PRO A 580 7.33 -11.10 23.93
CA PRO A 580 7.00 -9.98 23.03
C PRO A 580 7.20 -10.38 21.57
N ALA A 581 6.46 -9.74 20.65
CA ALA A 581 6.54 -9.95 19.19
C ALA A 581 6.14 -11.35 18.67
N VAL A 582 6.26 -12.43 19.45
CA VAL A 582 6.02 -13.80 18.97
C VAL A 582 4.57 -14.02 18.55
N SER A 583 3.60 -13.52 19.33
CA SER A 583 2.19 -13.61 18.93
C SER A 583 1.94 -12.89 17.60
N SER A 584 2.51 -11.72 17.41
CA SER A 584 2.34 -10.93 16.19
C SER A 584 3.02 -11.57 14.98
N LEU A 585 4.19 -12.20 15.16
CA LEU A 585 4.82 -13.03 14.14
C LEU A 585 3.96 -14.23 13.77
N LEU A 586 3.33 -14.89 14.75
CA LEU A 586 2.41 -16.00 14.49
C LEU A 586 1.17 -15.55 13.71
N ASP A 587 0.63 -14.36 13.97
CA ASP A 587 -0.46 -13.80 13.16
C ASP A 587 -0.02 -13.58 11.71
N LEU A 588 1.16 -12.98 11.49
CA LEU A 588 1.73 -12.82 10.15
C LEU A 588 1.99 -14.15 9.45
N ALA A 589 2.44 -15.17 10.18
CA ALA A 589 2.64 -16.51 9.64
C ALA A 589 1.32 -17.19 9.27
N VAL A 590 0.26 -16.99 10.06
CA VAL A 590 -1.11 -17.41 9.71
C VAL A 590 -1.59 -16.71 8.44
N ASP A 591 -1.22 -15.46 8.21
CA ASP A 591 -1.50 -14.76 6.94
C ASP A 591 -0.60 -15.20 5.76
N GLY A 592 0.35 -16.12 5.99
CA GLY A 592 1.21 -16.72 4.96
C GLY A 592 2.60 -16.08 4.84
N SER A 593 3.02 -15.27 5.81
CA SER A 593 4.36 -14.67 5.80
C SER A 593 5.46 -15.70 6.06
N THR A 594 6.14 -16.13 5.00
CA THR A 594 7.33 -17.00 5.08
C THR A 594 8.48 -16.34 5.84
N GLU A 595 8.56 -15.01 5.81
CA GLU A 595 9.50 -14.23 6.60
C GLU A 595 9.21 -14.30 8.11
N ALA A 596 7.94 -14.25 8.50
CA ALA A 596 7.54 -14.43 9.90
C ALA A 596 7.86 -15.86 10.37
N LEU A 597 7.56 -16.86 9.53
CA LEU A 597 7.92 -18.26 9.75
C LEU A 597 9.42 -18.45 9.97
N ALA A 598 10.28 -17.85 9.13
CA ALA A 598 11.73 -17.92 9.30
C ALA A 598 12.19 -17.38 10.67
N ARG A 599 11.58 -16.29 11.16
CA ARG A 599 11.86 -15.72 12.49
C ARG A 599 11.37 -16.65 13.59
N LEU A 600 10.18 -17.23 13.46
CA LEU A 600 9.64 -18.19 14.43
C LEU A 600 10.47 -19.47 14.51
N PHE A 601 10.93 -19.99 13.37
CA PHE A 601 11.80 -21.17 13.31
C PHE A 601 13.17 -20.93 13.93
N ALA A 602 13.72 -19.72 13.79
CA ALA A 602 14.93 -19.33 14.51
C ALA A 602 14.76 -19.35 16.05
N LEU A 603 13.54 -19.21 16.55
CA LEU A 603 13.22 -19.30 17.98
C LEU A 603 12.89 -20.73 18.45
N ALA A 604 12.52 -21.64 17.54
CA ALA A 604 12.10 -22.99 17.89
C ALA A 604 13.13 -23.79 18.72
N PRO A 605 14.45 -23.74 18.44
CA PRO A 605 15.44 -24.42 19.28
C PRO A 605 15.49 -23.92 20.74
N LEU A 606 15.18 -22.63 20.98
CA LEU A 606 15.14 -22.06 22.34
C LEU A 606 13.99 -22.60 23.19
N ALA A 607 12.90 -23.04 22.53
CA ALA A 607 11.76 -23.64 23.20
C ALA A 607 12.01 -25.09 23.66
N ARG A 608 13.09 -25.74 23.18
CA ARG A 608 13.36 -27.17 23.40
C ARG A 608 14.76 -27.48 23.96
N GLY A 609 15.71 -26.53 23.90
CA GLY A 609 17.10 -26.73 24.31
C GLY A 609 17.39 -26.52 25.81
N ALA A 610 18.67 -26.50 26.18
CA ALA A 610 19.14 -26.36 27.57
C ALA A 610 18.74 -25.03 28.25
N GLN A 611 18.41 -23.99 27.46
CA GLN A 611 17.88 -22.71 27.92
C GLN A 611 16.35 -22.61 27.72
N ARG A 612 15.64 -23.71 27.93
CA ARG A 612 14.20 -23.85 27.66
C ARG A 612 13.38 -22.69 28.25
N ASP A 613 12.56 -22.07 27.41
CA ASP A 613 11.52 -21.13 27.82
C ASP A 613 10.15 -21.78 27.64
N GLU A 614 9.51 -22.18 28.75
CA GLU A 614 8.21 -22.87 28.72
C GLU A 614 7.09 -22.00 28.16
N GLN A 615 7.13 -20.68 28.39
CA GLN A 615 6.11 -19.78 27.88
C GLN A 615 6.23 -19.63 26.36
N LEU A 616 7.46 -19.56 25.85
CA LEU A 616 7.72 -19.59 24.40
C LEU A 616 7.31 -20.94 23.80
N ALA A 617 7.65 -22.06 24.45
CA ALA A 617 7.32 -23.40 23.98
C ALA A 617 5.81 -23.60 23.84
N ALA A 618 5.04 -23.22 24.87
CA ALA A 618 3.58 -23.29 24.82
C ALA A 618 3.00 -22.42 23.69
N MET A 619 3.51 -21.19 23.54
CA MET A 619 3.03 -20.25 22.52
C MET A 619 3.36 -20.70 21.10
N LEU A 620 4.57 -21.21 20.86
CA LEU A 620 4.97 -21.73 19.54
C LEU A 620 4.27 -23.06 19.23
N ALA A 621 4.05 -23.94 20.20
CA ALA A 621 3.36 -25.21 19.98
C ALA A 621 1.92 -24.99 19.49
N ASP A 622 1.12 -24.18 20.19
CA ASP A 622 -0.25 -23.85 19.76
C ASP A 622 -0.25 -23.01 18.47
N GLY A 623 0.62 -22.00 18.42
CA GLY A 623 0.70 -21.08 17.27
C GLY A 623 1.12 -21.75 15.96
N LEU A 624 2.13 -22.62 15.97
CA LEU A 624 2.59 -23.31 14.76
C LEU A 624 1.57 -24.35 14.28
N VAL A 625 0.76 -24.92 15.18
CA VAL A 625 -0.40 -25.74 14.78
C VAL A 625 -1.43 -24.89 14.04
N GLU A 626 -1.75 -23.71 14.58
CA GLU A 626 -2.66 -22.78 13.89
C GLU A 626 -2.12 -22.35 12.52
N VAL A 627 -0.80 -22.13 12.39
CA VAL A 627 -0.16 -21.80 11.12
C VAL A 627 -0.22 -22.97 10.14
N GLY A 628 0.07 -24.20 10.57
CA GLY A 628 -0.01 -25.36 9.69
C GLY A 628 -1.44 -25.75 9.30
N ASP A 629 -2.44 -25.33 10.07
CA ASP A 629 -3.86 -25.42 9.68
C ASP A 629 -4.24 -24.34 8.65
N ALA A 630 -3.81 -23.10 8.87
CA ALA A 630 -4.18 -21.96 8.01
C ALA A 630 -3.38 -21.87 6.70
N SER A 631 -2.06 -22.09 6.78
CA SER A 631 -1.04 -21.82 5.76
C SER A 631 -0.11 -23.04 5.56
N PRO A 632 -0.65 -24.23 5.30
CA PRO A 632 0.17 -25.44 5.23
C PRO A 632 1.26 -25.35 4.16
N ASP A 633 0.94 -24.81 2.98
CA ASP A 633 1.88 -24.71 1.86
C ASP A 633 3.01 -23.71 2.16
N GLU A 634 2.69 -22.53 2.71
CA GLU A 634 3.70 -21.52 3.07
C GLU A 634 4.58 -21.99 4.24
N MET A 635 4.00 -22.70 5.21
CA MET A 635 4.74 -23.33 6.31
C MET A 635 5.69 -24.42 5.79
N PHE A 636 5.20 -25.27 4.89
CA PHE A 636 5.99 -26.30 4.24
C PHE A 636 7.17 -25.70 3.45
N ALA A 637 6.90 -24.69 2.62
CA ALA A 637 7.94 -23.99 1.86
C ALA A 637 9.00 -23.36 2.78
N ALA A 638 8.58 -22.75 3.90
CA ALA A 638 9.49 -22.18 4.89
C ALA A 638 10.34 -23.25 5.60
N LEU A 639 9.78 -24.43 5.88
CA LEU A 639 10.51 -25.55 6.50
C LEU A 639 11.62 -26.07 5.58
N ARG A 640 11.36 -26.17 4.26
CA ARG A 640 12.35 -26.64 3.27
C ARG A 640 13.60 -25.75 3.18
N VAL A 641 13.43 -24.44 3.36
CA VAL A 641 14.54 -23.48 3.27
C VAL A 641 15.22 -23.19 4.62
N ALA A 642 14.61 -23.61 5.73
CA ALA A 642 15.14 -23.37 7.06
C ALA A 642 16.34 -24.29 7.38
N PRO A 643 17.30 -23.85 8.20
CA PRO A 643 18.36 -24.72 8.70
C PRO A 643 17.79 -25.98 9.35
N ALA A 644 18.36 -27.16 9.05
CA ALA A 644 17.79 -28.46 9.43
C ALA A 644 17.44 -28.58 10.92
N HIS A 645 18.28 -28.06 11.82
CA HIS A 645 18.03 -28.07 13.26
C HIS A 645 16.85 -27.17 13.69
N GLN A 646 16.60 -26.06 12.98
CA GLN A 646 15.46 -25.17 13.24
C GLN A 646 14.17 -25.79 12.73
N ALA A 647 14.20 -26.35 11.52
CA ALA A 647 13.05 -27.04 10.93
C ALA A 647 12.62 -28.24 11.79
N GLN A 648 13.58 -29.06 12.24
CA GLN A 648 13.30 -30.19 13.14
C GLN A 648 12.68 -29.72 14.46
N ALA A 649 13.25 -28.69 15.11
CA ALA A 649 12.69 -28.15 16.34
C ALA A 649 11.28 -27.59 16.16
N ALA A 650 11.00 -26.96 15.02
CA ALA A 650 9.66 -26.47 14.69
C ALA A 650 8.65 -27.61 14.51
N ILE A 651 9.03 -28.69 13.82
CA ILE A 651 8.20 -29.89 13.65
C ILE A 651 7.91 -30.56 14.99
N GLU A 652 8.88 -30.65 15.89
CA GLU A 652 8.66 -31.18 17.24
C GLU A 652 7.68 -30.32 18.06
N LEU A 653 7.73 -28.99 17.91
CA LEU A 653 6.76 -28.08 18.54
C LEU A 653 5.36 -28.27 17.96
N VAL A 654 5.24 -28.47 16.64
CA VAL A 654 3.96 -28.83 16.00
C VAL A 654 3.44 -30.14 16.56
N ALA A 655 4.27 -31.18 16.64
CA ALA A 655 3.86 -32.49 17.18
C ALA A 655 3.42 -32.42 18.65
N ALA A 656 4.07 -31.56 19.45
CA ALA A 656 3.66 -31.29 20.82
C ALA A 656 2.33 -30.52 20.87
N GLY A 657 2.15 -29.50 20.03
CA GLY A 657 0.93 -28.71 19.95
C GLY A 657 -0.28 -29.52 19.46
N VAL A 658 -0.09 -30.40 18.47
CA VAL A 658 -1.13 -31.29 17.94
C VAL A 658 -1.68 -32.19 19.05
N GLU A 659 -0.81 -32.75 19.89
CA GLU A 659 -1.23 -33.55 21.06
C GLU A 659 -1.98 -32.68 22.07
N GLN A 660 -1.41 -31.53 22.45
CA GLN A 660 -1.99 -30.64 23.45
C GLN A 660 -3.39 -30.15 23.07
N THR A 661 -3.60 -29.90 21.78
CA THR A 661 -4.88 -29.40 21.23
C THR A 661 -5.85 -30.52 20.86
N GLY A 662 -5.41 -31.78 20.86
CA GLY A 662 -6.21 -32.92 20.37
C GLY A 662 -6.54 -32.83 18.88
N THR A 663 -5.66 -32.21 18.08
CA THR A 663 -5.86 -32.05 16.64
C THR A 663 -5.85 -33.41 15.94
N ASP A 664 -6.87 -33.70 15.13
CA ASP A 664 -6.94 -34.92 14.31
C ASP A 664 -5.91 -34.84 13.17
N VAL A 665 -4.79 -35.56 13.33
CA VAL A 665 -3.66 -35.55 12.39
C VAL A 665 -4.07 -35.98 10.99
N ALA A 666 -5.05 -36.88 10.84
CA ALA A 666 -5.51 -37.34 9.54
C ALA A 666 -6.18 -36.22 8.73
N ARG A 667 -6.70 -35.20 9.42
CA ARG A 667 -7.36 -34.03 8.84
C ARG A 667 -6.51 -32.76 8.90
N TYR A 668 -5.31 -32.84 9.49
CA TYR A 668 -4.46 -31.68 9.70
C TYR A 668 -3.80 -31.25 8.37
N PRO A 669 -4.04 -30.02 7.87
CA PRO A 669 -3.63 -29.62 6.52
C PRO A 669 -2.12 -29.73 6.25
N LEU A 670 -1.25 -29.41 7.21
CA LEU A 670 0.20 -29.56 7.05
C LEU A 670 0.61 -31.04 6.88
N ALA A 671 -0.01 -31.97 7.61
CA ALA A 671 0.25 -33.39 7.45
C ALA A 671 -0.22 -33.89 6.08
N GLN A 672 -1.37 -33.40 5.60
CA GLN A 672 -1.88 -33.72 4.26
C GLN A 672 -0.97 -33.19 3.15
N ALA A 673 -0.43 -31.98 3.32
CA ALA A 673 0.55 -31.40 2.40
C ALA A 673 1.83 -32.26 2.33
N LEU A 674 2.35 -32.72 3.47
CA LEU A 674 3.50 -33.61 3.54
C LEU A 674 3.23 -34.98 2.87
N HIS A 675 2.09 -35.62 3.15
CA HIS A 675 1.68 -36.87 2.48
C HIS A 675 1.63 -36.71 0.96
N LYS A 676 1.06 -35.61 0.48
CA LYS A 676 0.94 -35.32 -0.95
C LYS A 676 2.31 -35.16 -1.60
N GLU A 677 3.23 -34.43 -0.97
CA GLU A 677 4.58 -34.21 -1.52
C GLU A 677 5.38 -35.51 -1.57
N ILE A 678 5.40 -36.29 -0.48
CA ILE A 678 6.09 -37.60 -0.42
C ILE A 678 5.57 -38.54 -1.50
N SER A 679 4.27 -38.49 -1.81
CA SER A 679 3.66 -39.32 -2.86
C SER A 679 3.99 -38.86 -4.29
N GLN A 680 4.47 -37.63 -4.46
CA GLN A 680 4.77 -37.03 -5.77
C GLN A 680 6.26 -37.10 -6.14
N GLU A 681 7.16 -37.29 -5.17
CA GLU A 681 8.59 -37.40 -5.42
C GLU A 681 8.97 -38.76 -6.01
N SER A 682 9.88 -38.75 -6.99
CA SER A 682 10.35 -39.97 -7.68
C SER A 682 11.38 -40.76 -6.86
N ALA A 683 11.89 -40.18 -5.77
CA ALA A 683 12.82 -40.80 -4.81
C ALA A 683 12.39 -40.44 -3.38
N PRO A 684 12.63 -41.30 -2.37
CA PRO A 684 12.23 -41.02 -0.99
C PRO A 684 13.02 -39.85 -0.38
N ASP A 685 12.34 -38.79 0.05
CA ASP A 685 12.95 -37.76 0.90
C ASP A 685 12.81 -38.16 2.37
N ALA A 686 13.88 -38.75 2.90
CA ALA A 686 13.97 -39.21 4.29
C ALA A 686 13.70 -38.10 5.32
N GLN A 687 13.93 -36.82 4.97
CA GLN A 687 13.64 -35.70 5.84
C GLN A 687 12.13 -35.44 5.93
N LEU A 688 11.43 -35.47 4.79
CA LEU A 688 9.96 -35.32 4.75
C LEU A 688 9.26 -36.46 5.50
N GLU A 689 9.71 -37.70 5.28
CA GLU A 689 9.19 -38.87 5.99
C GLU A 689 9.43 -38.76 7.50
N SER A 690 10.60 -38.30 7.93
CA SER A 690 10.92 -38.07 9.34
C SER A 690 10.03 -36.99 9.97
N TRP A 691 9.78 -35.88 9.26
CA TRP A 691 8.88 -34.83 9.74
C TRP A 691 7.45 -35.33 9.90
N LEU A 692 6.93 -36.03 8.89
CA LEU A 692 5.61 -36.61 8.93
C LEU A 692 5.48 -37.65 10.07
N ALA A 693 6.47 -38.53 10.22
CA ALA A 693 6.51 -39.50 11.31
C ALA A 693 6.53 -38.82 12.69
N THR A 694 7.22 -37.68 12.82
CA THR A 694 7.25 -36.89 14.06
C THR A 694 5.87 -36.31 14.39
N ILE A 695 5.16 -35.74 13.41
CA ILE A 695 3.80 -35.20 13.60
C ILE A 695 2.81 -36.32 13.95
N GLU A 696 2.91 -37.47 13.29
CA GLU A 696 2.01 -38.63 13.49
C GLU A 696 2.43 -39.54 14.65
N ARG A 697 3.59 -39.30 15.26
CA ARG A 697 4.20 -40.15 16.31
C ARG A 697 4.44 -41.59 15.86
N ARG A 698 4.80 -41.76 14.60
CA ARG A 698 5.29 -43.05 14.08
C ARG A 698 6.80 -43.15 14.35
N PRO A 699 7.36 -44.36 14.55
CA PRO A 699 8.79 -44.54 14.57
C PRO A 699 9.39 -44.06 13.24
N ALA A 700 10.43 -43.22 13.29
CA ALA A 700 11.10 -42.71 12.11
C ALA A 700 11.67 -43.88 11.27
N PRO A 701 11.63 -43.80 9.93
CA PRO A 701 12.25 -44.81 9.09
C PRO A 701 13.75 -44.92 9.42
N PRO A 702 14.33 -46.14 9.40
CA PRO A 702 15.75 -46.31 9.66
C PRO A 702 16.57 -45.52 8.63
N PRO A 703 17.69 -44.89 9.01
CA PRO A 703 18.53 -44.16 8.06
C PRO A 703 18.97 -45.13 6.95
N GLU A 704 18.74 -44.77 5.69
CA GLU A 704 19.20 -45.56 4.56
C GLU A 704 20.72 -45.74 4.66
N ALA A 705 21.14 -47.00 4.82
CA ALA A 705 22.53 -47.35 4.68
C ALA A 705 22.93 -47.04 3.24
N VAL A 706 23.84 -46.08 3.05
CA VAL A 706 24.49 -45.83 1.77
C VAL A 706 25.12 -47.14 1.32
N ALA A 707 24.45 -47.84 0.41
CA ALA A 707 25.02 -48.98 -0.29
C ALA A 707 26.14 -48.41 -1.16
N HIS A 708 27.38 -48.51 -0.67
CA HIS A 708 28.55 -48.38 -1.52
C HIS A 708 28.43 -49.43 -2.63
N SER A 709 28.00 -48.98 -3.81
CA SER A 709 28.23 -49.69 -5.06
C SER A 709 29.75 -49.86 -5.19
N ALA A 710 30.22 -51.04 -4.81
CA ALA A 710 31.55 -51.50 -5.15
C ALA A 710 31.63 -51.56 -6.68
N ALA A 711 32.46 -50.70 -7.26
CA ALA A 711 32.83 -50.76 -8.67
C ALA A 711 33.33 -52.18 -9.00
N PRO A 712 32.90 -52.80 -10.11
CA PRO A 712 33.48 -54.05 -10.55
C PRO A 712 34.92 -53.81 -10.99
N ALA A 713 35.80 -54.70 -10.54
CA ALA A 713 37.23 -54.68 -10.80
C ALA A 713 37.55 -54.61 -12.31
N ALA A 714 38.46 -53.70 -12.67
CA ALA A 714 39.08 -53.66 -13.97
C ALA A 714 40.00 -54.88 -14.16
N THR A 715 39.75 -55.68 -15.20
CA THR A 715 40.67 -56.70 -15.70
C THR A 715 41.71 -56.04 -16.63
N PRO A 716 43.00 -56.42 -16.57
CA PRO A 716 44.09 -55.72 -17.25
C PRO A 716 44.13 -56.01 -18.74
N GLY A 717 44.52 -55.01 -19.53
CA GLY A 717 44.37 -54.99 -20.99
C GLY A 717 45.32 -55.88 -21.80
N ALA A 718 45.09 -55.87 -23.11
CA ALA A 718 46.08 -56.23 -24.12
C ALA A 718 45.73 -55.58 -25.48
N VAL A 719 46.71 -54.81 -25.97
CA VAL A 719 46.98 -54.26 -27.33
C VAL A 719 46.05 -53.17 -27.88
#